data_AF-A0A9D1TK87-F1
#
_entry.id   AF-A0A9D1TK87-F1
#
_cell.length_a   1.000
_cell.length_b   1.000
_cell.length_c   1.000
_cell.angle_alpha   90.00
_cell.angle_beta   90.00
_cell.angle_gamma   90.00
#
_symmetry.space_group_name_H-M   'P 1'
#
loop_
_entity.id
_entity.type
_entity.pdbx_description
1 polymer ?
#
loop_
_entity_poly.entity_id
_entity_poly.type
_entity_poly.pdbx_seq_one_letter_code
_entity_poly.pdbx_strand_id
1 'polypeptide(L)'
;MIQRFKFRKVFIFAILITFVLNPFFTHLQVFAHENINDKDISEEAITLYDLNLEEDEEFTTLYCEELNRKSEVIDINNEELTEYFKELDINVIDEELKTFINSLEIECEIFSEDENKDVDDKLTLSDEDKNSSSSNNTETDNNNSTEINNEDSSSNSNKMDSENSSPSSTEQGNVKKNHEEKKENNFKYQKTNIKESSPIVEQEQKIQNATVNTNNTSELKKGDNNAKVKKLKQDLAKLDFVASPNPNGYFGVQTEKKVKEFQSYYGLKSTGIANKATLDKIKAVLASPLQKGKSHSDVIKLKQNLDALGFKVVNNPNKYFGVQTEKQLKAFQKKHGLAISGIAEEVTLKKIESLLKTQSTDLKKGDNNPKVKKLKQDLAKLGFVAAPNPNGYFGVQTEKKVKEFQSYYGLTATGIANKATLNKVNEILSSPLQKGKSSKEIANLKKNLNKIGYGGIQVTNYFGDFMEKRVKEFQRDNKLPVSGIIDSKTEKAIKNYKMFKIFIDPGHGGSDPGAIGNGLKEKDLTLQIANALKKHLENTYSNVLIMMSRTTDKYLSLKERTDMANKWGADYFISVHINSFTSSSANGFESYIHNSNSTAEDNRMQNIIHDEITKGIPSSDRGKKSSNFHVLRESKMPSILLEYLFITNKNDATNLKNNSFIDKLGKLTAQGVAKGLKLAKK
;
A
#
# COMPACT_ATOMS: atom_id res chain seq x y z
N MET A 1 -1.29 33.74 18.82
CA MET A 1 -1.42 32.27 19.00
C MET A 1 -2.86 31.79 19.29
N ILE A 2 -3.80 32.68 19.65
CA ILE A 2 -5.14 32.31 20.18
C ILE A 2 -6.12 31.69 19.15
N GLN A 3 -6.07 32.08 17.86
CA GLN A 3 -6.96 31.48 16.84
C GLN A 3 -6.74 29.98 16.58
N ARG A 4 -5.55 29.42 16.87
CA ARG A 4 -5.28 27.97 16.72
C ARG A 4 -5.95 27.09 17.79
N PHE A 5 -6.46 27.67 18.89
CA PHE A 5 -7.17 26.92 19.92
C PHE A 5 -8.67 26.75 19.65
N LYS A 6 -9.34 27.76 19.06
CA LYS A 6 -10.78 27.65 18.72
C LYS A 6 -11.04 26.56 17.66
N PHE A 7 -10.20 26.48 16.63
CA PHE A 7 -10.32 25.46 15.57
C PHE A 7 -10.25 24.00 16.08
N ARG A 8 -9.49 23.76 17.16
CA ARG A 8 -9.34 22.42 17.75
C ARG A 8 -10.59 21.96 18.52
N LYS A 9 -11.31 22.88 19.18
CA LYS A 9 -12.54 22.55 19.92
C LYS A 9 -13.67 22.15 18.95
N VAL A 10 -13.89 22.93 17.89
CA VAL A 10 -14.90 22.63 16.85
C VAL A 10 -14.63 21.29 16.15
N PHE A 11 -13.37 21.01 15.82
CA PHE A 11 -13.00 19.75 15.14
C PHE A 11 -13.21 18.50 16.02
N ILE A 12 -12.96 18.60 17.33
CA ILE A 12 -13.22 17.51 18.29
C ILE A 12 -14.73 17.32 18.49
N PHE A 13 -15.51 18.40 18.54
CA PHE A 13 -16.98 18.34 18.66
C PHE A 13 -17.64 17.70 17.43
N ALA A 14 -17.17 18.03 16.22
CA ALA A 14 -17.63 17.39 14.98
C ALA A 14 -17.30 15.89 14.91
N ILE A 15 -16.13 15.48 15.42
CA ILE A 15 -15.76 14.05 15.53
C ILE A 15 -16.67 13.31 16.52
N LEU A 16 -17.00 13.92 17.67
CA LEU A 16 -17.94 13.37 18.65
C LEU A 16 -19.32 13.12 18.03
N ILE A 17 -19.90 14.11 17.34
CA ILE A 17 -21.19 13.96 16.64
C ILE A 17 -21.13 12.82 15.60
N THR A 18 -20.04 12.73 14.84
CA THR A 18 -19.88 11.74 13.77
C THR A 18 -19.69 10.30 14.28
N PHE A 19 -19.11 10.12 15.47
CA PHE A 19 -18.87 8.79 16.05
C PHE A 19 -19.96 8.32 17.01
N VAL A 20 -20.66 9.22 17.72
CA VAL A 20 -21.69 8.85 18.70
C VAL A 20 -23.06 8.57 18.05
N LEU A 21 -23.43 9.27 16.97
CA LEU A 21 -24.76 9.13 16.36
C LEU A 21 -24.86 8.13 15.19
N ASN A 22 -23.73 7.61 14.69
CA ASN A 22 -23.71 6.66 13.58
C ASN A 22 -24.35 5.27 13.87
N PRO A 23 -24.45 4.75 15.12
CA PRO A 23 -25.18 3.50 15.39
C PRO A 23 -26.70 3.59 15.18
N PHE A 24 -27.29 4.79 15.20
CA PHE A 24 -28.75 4.95 15.17
C PHE A 24 -29.34 4.91 13.75
N PHE A 25 -28.56 5.16 12.71
CA PHE A 25 -29.08 5.22 11.33
C PHE A 25 -29.47 3.87 10.72
N THR A 26 -29.06 2.74 11.32
CA THR A 26 -29.46 1.39 10.86
C THR A 26 -30.85 0.95 11.34
N HIS A 27 -31.48 1.65 12.30
CA HIS A 27 -32.84 1.29 12.77
C HIS A 27 -33.97 2.06 12.09
N LEU A 28 -33.72 3.26 11.56
CA LEU A 28 -34.75 4.04 10.86
C LEU A 28 -35.15 3.45 9.49
N GLN A 29 -34.29 2.61 8.91
CA GLN A 29 -34.51 2.00 7.59
C GLN A 29 -35.51 0.83 7.60
N VAL A 30 -35.93 0.35 8.79
CA VAL A 30 -36.94 -0.70 8.95
C VAL A 30 -38.33 -0.12 9.20
N PHE A 31 -38.44 1.07 9.78
CA PHE A 31 -39.74 1.68 10.13
C PHE A 31 -40.44 2.39 8.95
N ALA A 32 -39.67 2.82 7.94
CA ALA A 32 -40.16 3.56 6.76
C ALA A 32 -40.71 2.67 5.62
N HIS A 33 -41.19 1.45 5.92
CA HIS A 33 -41.73 0.52 4.92
C HIS A 33 -43.12 -0.06 5.22
N GLU A 34 -43.75 0.32 6.33
CA GLU A 34 -45.11 -0.19 6.67
C GLU A 34 -46.21 0.88 6.76
N ASN A 35 -45.89 2.18 6.81
CA ASN A 35 -46.91 3.23 6.82
C ASN A 35 -46.49 4.46 6.00
N ILE A 36 -47.19 4.68 4.88
CA ILE A 36 -47.82 5.94 4.42
C ILE A 36 -48.42 5.65 3.04
N ASN A 37 -49.75 5.50 3.00
CA ASN A 37 -50.54 5.84 1.83
C ASN A 37 -50.97 7.29 2.02
N ASP A 38 -50.40 8.24 1.29
CA ASP A 38 -51.21 9.33 0.77
C ASP A 38 -50.60 9.99 -0.47
N LYS A 39 -51.45 10.70 -1.22
CA LYS A 39 -51.05 11.52 -2.36
C LYS A 39 -50.58 12.91 -1.90
N ASP A 40 -50.03 13.65 -2.86
CA ASP A 40 -49.72 15.09 -2.76
C ASP A 40 -48.53 15.48 -1.86
N ILE A 41 -47.34 15.02 -2.25
CA ILE A 41 -46.13 15.86 -2.19
C ILE A 41 -45.53 15.93 -3.60
N SER A 42 -45.76 17.04 -4.30
CA SER A 42 -45.35 17.25 -5.68
C SER A 42 -44.00 17.96 -5.83
N GLU A 43 -43.20 17.44 -6.77
CA GLU A 43 -42.16 18.10 -7.59
C GLU A 43 -40.94 18.81 -6.99
N GLU A 44 -40.84 19.15 -5.70
CA GLU A 44 -39.64 19.83 -5.16
C GLU A 44 -38.62 18.93 -4.42
N ALA A 45 -38.88 17.62 -4.30
CA ALA A 45 -38.05 16.68 -3.54
C ALA A 45 -37.03 15.85 -4.37
N ILE A 46 -36.92 16.04 -5.70
CA ILE A 46 -36.11 15.17 -6.59
C ILE A 46 -35.06 15.96 -7.41
N THR A 47 -34.41 16.95 -6.81
CA THR A 47 -33.31 17.74 -7.42
C THR A 47 -32.11 17.93 -6.49
N LEU A 48 -31.75 16.89 -5.72
CA LEU A 48 -30.59 16.94 -4.80
C LEU A 48 -29.69 15.68 -4.84
N TYR A 49 -29.61 15.01 -5.99
CA TYR A 49 -28.78 13.80 -6.16
C TYR A 49 -27.84 13.79 -7.38
N ASP A 50 -27.60 14.95 -8.01
CA ASP A 50 -26.78 15.03 -9.24
C ASP A 50 -26.03 16.37 -9.42
N LEU A 51 -25.34 16.85 -8.37
CA LEU A 51 -24.39 17.96 -8.49
C LEU A 51 -22.93 17.49 -8.35
N ASN A 52 -22.21 17.58 -9.47
CA ASN A 52 -20.75 17.58 -9.47
C ASN A 52 -20.25 18.78 -8.65
N LEU A 53 -19.45 18.52 -7.62
CA LEU A 53 -18.61 19.56 -7.02
C LEU A 53 -17.36 19.73 -7.88
N GLU A 54 -17.41 20.71 -8.80
CA GLU A 54 -16.21 21.38 -9.29
C GLU A 54 -15.66 22.32 -8.21
N GLU A 55 -14.38 22.66 -8.32
CA GLU A 55 -13.65 23.47 -7.33
C GLU A 55 -14.03 24.94 -7.45
N ASP A 56 -14.47 25.58 -6.36
CA ASP A 56 -14.39 27.04 -6.23
C ASP A 56 -14.20 27.48 -4.76
N GLU A 57 -13.32 28.46 -4.52
CA GLU A 57 -12.92 28.90 -3.17
C GLU A 57 -13.97 29.83 -2.53
N GLU A 58 -14.78 30.52 -3.34
CA GLU A 58 -15.74 31.55 -2.89
C GLU A 58 -16.87 31.00 -1.99
N PHE A 59 -17.35 29.78 -2.25
CA PHE A 59 -18.49 29.19 -1.51
C PHE A 59 -18.13 28.84 -0.05
N THR A 60 -16.86 28.55 0.22
CA THR A 60 -16.40 28.20 1.58
C THR A 60 -16.46 29.40 2.52
N THR A 61 -16.16 30.60 1.99
CA THR A 61 -16.17 31.86 2.75
C THR A 61 -17.60 32.23 3.17
N LEU A 62 -18.54 32.20 2.22
CA LEU A 62 -19.94 32.55 2.46
C LEU A 62 -20.60 31.64 3.51
N TYR A 63 -20.32 30.34 3.47
CA TYR A 63 -20.84 29.37 4.45
C TYR A 63 -20.27 29.57 5.86
N CYS A 64 -19.00 30.00 5.98
CA CYS A 64 -18.40 30.35 7.27
C CYS A 64 -18.95 31.67 7.85
N GLU A 65 -19.28 32.66 7.01
CA GLU A 65 -19.91 33.90 7.45
C GLU A 65 -21.35 33.68 7.93
N GLU A 66 -22.14 32.87 7.21
CA GLU A 66 -23.50 32.47 7.58
C GLU A 66 -23.55 31.73 8.94
N LEU A 67 -22.56 30.85 9.20
CA LEU A 67 -22.44 30.13 10.47
C LEU A 67 -21.98 31.02 11.62
N ASN A 68 -21.03 31.93 11.41
CA ASN A 68 -20.65 32.92 12.43
C ASN A 68 -21.85 33.80 12.80
N ARG A 69 -22.62 34.27 11.81
CA ARG A 69 -23.79 35.13 12.02
C ARG A 69 -24.93 34.45 12.80
N LYS A 70 -25.02 33.12 12.78
CA LYS A 70 -25.99 32.34 13.59
C LYS A 70 -25.44 31.91 14.95
N SER A 71 -24.16 32.10 15.24
CA SER A 71 -23.52 31.68 16.49
C SER A 71 -23.68 32.65 17.66
N GLU A 72 -24.23 33.86 17.44
CA GLU A 72 -24.39 34.91 18.48
C GLU A 72 -25.74 34.87 19.24
N VAL A 73 -26.59 33.85 19.04
CA VAL A 73 -27.98 33.83 19.56
C VAL A 73 -28.31 32.57 20.39
N ILE A 74 -27.31 31.86 20.91
CA ILE A 74 -27.53 30.65 21.72
C ILE A 74 -26.66 30.69 22.99
N ASP A 75 -27.25 31.24 24.05
CA ASP A 75 -26.72 31.20 25.41
C ASP A 75 -27.56 30.17 26.20
N ILE A 76 -27.10 28.91 26.23
CA ILE A 76 -27.80 27.81 26.92
C ILE A 76 -27.26 27.70 28.34
N ASN A 77 -28.11 27.96 29.33
CA ASN A 77 -27.81 27.70 30.73
C ASN A 77 -27.82 26.19 31.03
N ASN A 78 -26.94 25.76 31.95
CA ASN A 78 -26.72 24.35 32.29
C ASN A 78 -27.96 23.59 32.84
N GLU A 79 -29.01 24.29 33.27
CA GLU A 79 -30.22 23.65 33.79
C GLU A 79 -31.05 22.96 32.69
N GLU A 80 -31.21 23.56 31.49
CA GLU A 80 -31.98 22.95 30.39
C GLU A 80 -31.35 21.64 29.87
N LEU A 81 -30.01 21.58 29.81
CA LEU A 81 -29.29 20.35 29.46
C LEU A 81 -29.53 19.24 30.49
N THR A 82 -29.62 19.59 31.78
CA THR A 82 -29.82 18.63 32.87
C THR A 82 -31.25 18.06 32.86
N GLU A 83 -32.23 18.84 32.40
CA GLU A 83 -33.62 18.40 32.26
C GLU A 83 -33.82 17.52 31.01
N TYR A 84 -33.18 17.87 29.88
CA TYR A 84 -33.20 17.06 28.65
C TYR A 84 -32.67 15.63 28.83
N PHE A 85 -31.68 15.43 29.71
CA PHE A 85 -31.16 14.09 30.03
C PHE A 85 -32.00 13.28 31.03
N LYS A 86 -33.06 13.85 31.62
CA LYS A 86 -34.00 13.10 32.49
C LYS A 86 -35.13 12.41 31.73
N GLU A 87 -35.52 12.90 30.55
CA GLU A 87 -36.58 12.29 29.74
C GLU A 87 -36.11 11.06 28.94
N LEU A 88 -34.79 10.89 28.79
CA LEU A 88 -34.18 9.71 28.18
C LEU A 88 -33.89 8.65 29.24
N ASP A 89 -34.85 7.75 29.48
CA ASP A 89 -34.78 6.64 30.45
C ASP A 89 -33.76 5.55 30.03
N ILE A 90 -32.48 5.91 30.03
CA ILE A 90 -31.34 5.09 29.62
C ILE A 90 -30.60 4.63 30.88
N ASN A 91 -31.18 3.66 31.57
CA ASN A 91 -30.57 2.99 32.71
C ASN A 91 -29.48 1.95 32.32
N VAL A 92 -28.56 2.33 31.41
CA VAL A 92 -27.24 1.68 31.22
C VAL A 92 -26.22 2.75 30.79
N ILE A 93 -25.49 3.32 31.75
CA ILE A 93 -24.28 4.11 31.49
C ILE A 93 -23.08 3.34 32.04
N ASP A 94 -22.13 3.05 31.15
CA ASP A 94 -20.90 2.30 31.43
C ASP A 94 -19.97 3.05 32.39
N GLU A 95 -19.26 2.32 33.26
CA GLU A 95 -18.31 2.88 34.24
C GLU A 95 -17.11 3.55 33.55
N GLU A 96 -16.77 3.14 32.32
CA GLU A 96 -15.73 3.81 31.51
C GLU A 96 -16.11 5.27 31.20
N LEU A 97 -17.41 5.59 31.00
CA LEU A 97 -17.84 6.95 30.66
C LEU A 97 -17.80 7.88 31.88
N LYS A 98 -18.19 7.40 33.06
CA LYS A 98 -18.04 8.14 34.32
C LYS A 98 -16.57 8.40 34.65
N THR A 99 -15.73 7.39 34.45
CA THR A 99 -14.27 7.50 34.65
C THR A 99 -13.66 8.55 33.72
N PHE A 100 -14.13 8.64 32.47
CA PHE A 100 -13.70 9.66 31.52
C PHE A 100 -14.15 11.08 31.93
N ILE A 101 -15.41 11.25 32.37
CA ILE A 101 -15.93 12.56 32.82
C ILE A 101 -15.18 13.07 34.06
N ASN A 102 -14.95 12.22 35.06
CA ASN A 102 -14.18 12.59 36.26
C ASN A 102 -12.69 12.88 35.98
N SER A 103 -12.17 12.52 34.79
CA SER A 103 -10.78 12.83 34.41
C SER A 103 -10.58 14.22 33.80
N LEU A 104 -11.65 15.03 33.72
CA LEU A 104 -11.65 16.34 33.04
C LEU A 104 -11.69 17.56 33.99
N GLU A 105 -11.54 17.35 35.31
CA GLU A 105 -11.32 18.47 36.25
C GLU A 105 -9.97 19.15 35.95
N ILE A 106 -10.03 20.32 35.33
CA ILE A 106 -8.90 21.22 35.13
C ILE A 106 -9.10 22.41 36.07
N GLU A 107 -8.29 22.47 37.13
CA GLU A 107 -8.19 23.65 37.99
C GLU A 107 -7.66 24.84 37.17
N CYS A 108 -8.38 25.96 37.23
CA CYS A 108 -7.89 27.26 36.74
C CYS A 108 -7.31 28.06 37.90
N GLU A 109 -5.97 28.06 38.04
CA GLU A 109 -5.32 29.09 38.84
C GLU A 109 -5.48 30.47 38.18
N ILE A 110 -5.98 31.42 38.95
CA ILE A 110 -6.12 32.82 38.55
C ILE A 110 -4.77 33.51 38.83
N PHE A 111 -4.18 34.12 37.81
CA PHE A 111 -3.18 35.18 37.99
C PHE A 111 -3.80 36.53 37.60
N SER A 112 -3.78 37.45 38.55
CA SER A 112 -4.33 38.80 38.49
C SER A 112 -3.27 39.83 38.10
N GLU A 113 -3.70 40.92 37.43
CA GLU A 113 -3.13 42.30 37.52
C GLU A 113 -1.66 42.50 37.02
N ASP A 114 -1.23 43.62 36.42
CA ASP A 114 -1.93 44.83 35.99
C ASP A 114 -1.12 45.67 34.94
N GLU A 115 -1.78 46.69 34.38
CA GLU A 115 -1.25 47.97 33.82
C GLU A 115 -0.21 48.07 32.65
N ASN A 116 -0.71 48.63 31.53
CA ASN A 116 -0.26 49.86 30.82
C ASN A 116 1.24 50.23 30.66
N LYS A 117 1.67 50.44 29.40
CA LYS A 117 1.87 51.79 28.81
C LYS A 117 2.23 51.80 27.31
N ASP A 118 1.92 52.93 26.66
CA ASP A 118 2.14 53.25 25.26
C ASP A 118 3.63 53.41 24.86
N VAL A 119 3.93 53.37 23.56
CA VAL A 119 4.34 54.56 22.77
C VAL A 119 4.51 54.20 21.29
N ASP A 120 4.22 55.18 20.43
CA ASP A 120 4.13 55.12 18.98
C ASP A 120 5.48 55.32 18.24
N ASP A 121 5.40 55.31 16.91
CA ASP A 121 6.23 56.06 15.93
C ASP A 121 7.48 55.44 15.24
N LYS A 122 7.32 55.24 13.91
CA LYS A 122 8.17 55.61 12.75
C LYS A 122 9.62 55.09 12.55
N LEU A 123 9.87 54.70 11.28
CA LEU A 123 10.99 55.04 10.35
C LEU A 123 12.46 54.92 10.89
N THR A 124 13.47 54.44 10.15
CA THR A 124 13.73 54.56 8.71
C THR A 124 14.82 53.56 8.26
N LEU A 125 15.00 53.41 6.95
CA LEU A 125 16.15 52.75 6.29
C LEU A 125 17.48 53.50 6.49
N SER A 126 18.60 52.79 6.42
CA SER A 126 19.84 53.30 5.80
C SER A 126 20.73 52.15 5.29
N ASP A 127 21.27 52.34 4.07
CA ASP A 127 22.32 51.54 3.44
C ASP A 127 23.72 52.09 3.81
N GLU A 128 24.74 51.63 3.07
CA GLU A 128 26.14 52.11 2.99
C GLU A 128 27.19 51.49 3.97
N ASP A 129 28.45 51.26 3.58
CA ASP A 129 29.05 50.90 2.27
C ASP A 129 30.55 50.50 2.49
N LYS A 130 31.21 49.90 1.48
CA LYS A 130 32.68 49.98 1.17
C LYS A 130 33.75 49.61 2.25
N ASN A 131 34.91 48.98 2.00
CA ASN A 131 35.67 48.53 0.81
C ASN A 131 37.12 48.13 1.23
N SER A 132 37.87 47.42 0.36
CA SER A 132 39.36 47.26 0.35
C SER A 132 39.96 46.35 1.46
N SER A 133 41.17 45.76 1.39
CA SER A 133 42.22 45.50 0.36
C SER A 133 43.37 44.72 1.06
N SER A 134 44.43 44.15 0.45
CA SER A 134 44.74 43.49 -0.86
C SER A 134 46.14 42.84 -0.77
N SER A 135 46.63 42.15 -1.83
CA SER A 135 48.07 41.84 -2.08
C SER A 135 48.76 40.79 -1.17
N ASN A 136 49.86 40.10 -1.52
CA ASN A 136 50.37 39.51 -2.78
C ASN A 136 51.66 38.68 -2.46
N ASN A 137 51.95 37.63 -3.25
CA ASN A 137 53.31 37.09 -3.57
C ASN A 137 54.17 36.50 -2.41
N THR A 138 55.19 35.63 -2.57
CA THR A 138 55.93 34.96 -3.71
C THR A 138 56.60 33.69 -3.10
N GLU A 139 56.59 32.49 -3.68
CA GLU A 139 57.46 31.95 -4.78
C GLU A 139 58.82 31.36 -4.28
N THR A 140 59.50 30.55 -5.12
CA THR A 140 60.77 29.77 -4.93
C THR A 140 60.66 28.37 -4.23
N ASP A 141 61.33 27.28 -4.68
CA ASP A 141 61.84 26.95 -6.03
C ASP A 141 62.32 25.47 -6.20
N ASN A 142 62.53 25.07 -7.47
CA ASN A 142 63.51 24.09 -7.99
C ASN A 142 63.43 22.54 -7.79
N ASN A 143 63.17 21.87 -8.95
CA ASN A 143 64.02 20.84 -9.64
C ASN A 143 64.22 19.42 -9.02
N ASN A 144 64.46 18.34 -9.79
CA ASN A 144 64.71 18.20 -11.25
C ASN A 144 64.30 16.82 -11.82
N SER A 145 64.04 16.78 -13.14
CA SER A 145 64.31 15.75 -14.21
C SER A 145 64.52 14.24 -13.86
N THR A 146 64.30 13.25 -14.76
CA THR A 146 64.45 13.24 -16.23
C THR A 146 63.76 12.01 -16.90
N GLU A 147 63.47 12.17 -18.20
CA GLU A 147 63.23 11.27 -19.37
C GLU A 147 63.60 9.74 -19.27
N ILE A 148 63.17 8.79 -20.13
CA ILE A 148 63.25 8.70 -21.61
C ILE A 148 62.18 7.74 -22.22
N ASN A 149 61.88 7.93 -23.51
CA ASN A 149 60.96 7.19 -24.39
C ASN A 149 61.40 5.75 -24.78
N ASN A 150 60.47 4.88 -25.22
CA ASN A 150 60.32 4.48 -26.64
C ASN A 150 59.33 3.31 -26.91
N GLU A 151 58.94 3.21 -28.18
CA GLU A 151 58.14 2.18 -28.88
C GLU A 151 58.86 0.80 -28.85
N ASP A 152 58.28 -0.37 -29.13
CA ASP A 152 57.54 -0.79 -30.34
C ASP A 152 56.90 -2.20 -30.14
N SER A 153 56.67 -2.96 -31.22
CA SER A 153 55.61 -3.96 -31.40
C SER A 153 56.10 -5.41 -31.65
N SER A 154 55.19 -6.28 -32.16
CA SER A 154 55.28 -7.73 -32.44
C SER A 154 55.11 -8.69 -31.23
N SER A 155 54.34 -9.79 -31.21
CA SER A 155 53.65 -10.69 -32.17
C SER A 155 54.36 -12.03 -32.49
N ASN A 156 53.91 -13.12 -31.86
CA ASN A 156 53.77 -14.53 -32.34
C ASN A 156 53.77 -15.48 -31.11
N SER A 157 52.89 -16.47 -30.90
CA SER A 157 52.19 -17.49 -31.71
C SER A 157 52.84 -18.88 -31.62
N ASN A 158 52.03 -19.93 -31.71
CA ASN A 158 52.37 -21.34 -32.02
C ASN A 158 52.94 -22.22 -30.89
N LYS A 159 52.66 -23.54 -30.82
CA LYS A 159 51.54 -24.40 -31.30
C LYS A 159 51.84 -25.87 -30.91
N MET A 160 50.81 -26.71 -30.68
CA MET A 160 50.80 -28.19 -30.90
C MET A 160 51.86 -29.01 -30.09
N ASP A 161 51.82 -30.35 -29.89
CA ASP A 161 50.86 -31.47 -30.02
C ASP A 161 51.45 -32.64 -29.17
N SER A 162 50.86 -33.81 -28.86
CA SER A 162 49.54 -34.47 -29.07
C SER A 162 49.43 -35.69 -28.10
N GLU A 163 48.59 -36.69 -28.44
CA GLU A 163 48.54 -38.09 -27.92
C GLU A 163 47.95 -38.40 -26.51
N ASN A 164 47.33 -39.57 -26.25
CA ASN A 164 46.46 -40.46 -27.07
C ASN A 164 45.81 -41.54 -26.15
N SER A 165 44.50 -41.84 -26.29
CA SER A 165 43.93 -43.21 -26.18
C SER A 165 42.37 -43.21 -26.18
N SER A 166 41.76 -43.79 -27.21
CA SER A 166 40.36 -44.30 -27.20
C SER A 166 40.33 -45.77 -26.72
N PRO A 167 39.20 -46.53 -26.63
CA PRO A 167 38.25 -46.85 -27.73
C PRO A 167 36.74 -46.70 -27.36
N SER A 168 35.88 -46.24 -28.30
CA SER A 168 34.95 -47.04 -29.16
C SER A 168 33.62 -47.44 -28.48
N SER A 169 32.43 -47.48 -29.12
CA SER A 169 32.12 -47.70 -30.55
C SER A 169 30.76 -47.10 -30.99
N THR A 170 30.68 -46.63 -32.25
CA THR A 170 29.62 -46.86 -33.27
C THR A 170 28.10 -46.61 -32.95
N GLU A 171 27.25 -46.09 -33.85
CA GLU A 171 27.39 -45.73 -35.28
C GLU A 171 26.25 -44.80 -35.80
N GLN A 172 26.51 -44.12 -36.94
CA GLN A 172 25.59 -43.63 -38.01
C GLN A 172 24.28 -42.87 -37.66
N GLY A 173 23.90 -41.76 -38.31
CA GLY A 173 24.59 -41.01 -39.37
C GLY A 173 23.78 -39.82 -39.95
N ASN A 174 24.51 -38.77 -40.33
CA ASN A 174 24.21 -37.72 -41.32
C ASN A 174 22.97 -36.77 -41.26
N VAL A 175 23.24 -35.54 -40.77
CA VAL A 175 23.27 -34.28 -41.58
C VAL A 175 21.97 -33.81 -42.28
N LYS A 176 21.36 -32.71 -41.79
CA LYS A 176 21.54 -31.31 -42.32
C LYS A 176 20.75 -30.22 -41.55
N LYS A 177 21.40 -29.06 -41.39
CA LYS A 177 20.93 -27.70 -41.07
C LYS A 177 19.44 -27.47 -40.69
N ASN A 178 19.21 -26.98 -39.47
CA ASN A 178 17.97 -26.29 -39.09
C ASN A 178 18.00 -24.82 -39.53
N HIS A 179 16.89 -24.34 -40.11
CA HIS A 179 16.51 -22.93 -40.14
C HIS A 179 15.43 -22.68 -39.06
N GLU A 180 15.29 -21.43 -38.62
CA GLU A 180 14.32 -21.01 -37.61
C GLU A 180 12.86 -21.21 -38.06
N GLU A 181 11.98 -21.64 -37.15
CA GLU A 181 10.55 -21.28 -37.25
C GLU A 181 9.84 -21.24 -35.89
N LYS A 182 8.86 -20.32 -35.78
CA LYS A 182 8.16 -19.99 -34.53
C LYS A 182 7.07 -21.00 -34.22
N LYS A 183 6.96 -21.45 -32.97
CA LYS A 183 5.80 -22.23 -32.47
C LYS A 183 4.86 -21.36 -31.65
N GLU A 184 3.64 -21.17 -32.15
CA GLU A 184 2.50 -20.74 -31.33
C GLU A 184 1.88 -21.94 -30.61
N ASN A 185 1.54 -21.78 -29.34
CA ASN A 185 0.94 -22.84 -28.52
C ASN A 185 -0.58 -22.84 -28.61
N ASN A 186 -1.15 -23.90 -29.20
CA ASN A 186 -2.59 -24.17 -29.17
C ASN A 186 -3.04 -24.59 -27.77
N PHE A 187 -3.95 -23.84 -27.15
CA PHE A 187 -4.67 -24.30 -25.95
C PHE A 187 -6.00 -24.97 -26.32
N LYS A 188 -6.08 -26.25 -25.96
CA LYS A 188 -7.19 -27.18 -26.18
C LYS A 188 -8.11 -27.12 -24.96
N TYR A 189 -9.41 -26.91 -25.15
CA TYR A 189 -10.40 -27.11 -24.07
C TYR A 189 -11.12 -28.44 -24.22
N GLN A 190 -11.13 -29.21 -23.13
CA GLN A 190 -11.73 -30.54 -23.04
C GLN A 190 -13.24 -30.44 -22.76
N LYS A 191 -14.01 -31.39 -23.31
CA LYS A 191 -15.37 -31.70 -22.83
C LYS A 191 -15.28 -32.62 -21.61
N THR A 192 -16.13 -32.39 -20.62
CA THR A 192 -16.44 -33.34 -19.54
C THR A 192 -17.96 -33.63 -19.53
N ASN A 193 -18.32 -34.89 -19.33
CA ASN A 193 -19.69 -35.43 -19.38
C ASN A 193 -20.43 -35.36 -18.02
N ILE A 194 -21.63 -35.97 -17.97
CA ILE A 194 -22.56 -36.24 -16.83
C ILE A 194 -23.72 -35.22 -16.78
N LYS A 195 -25.02 -35.58 -16.82
CA LYS A 195 -25.71 -36.90 -16.86
C LYS A 195 -27.05 -36.80 -17.62
N GLU A 196 -27.66 -37.96 -17.90
CA GLU A 196 -28.88 -38.14 -18.71
C GLU A 196 -30.21 -37.99 -17.94
N SER A 197 -31.27 -37.66 -18.68
CA SER A 197 -32.59 -38.32 -18.53
C SER A 197 -33.41 -38.24 -19.84
N SER A 198 -33.63 -39.41 -20.46
CA SER A 198 -34.54 -39.70 -21.59
C SER A 198 -36.00 -39.90 -21.10
N PRO A 199 -37.03 -40.20 -21.93
CA PRO A 199 -37.11 -40.54 -23.37
C PRO A 199 -38.04 -39.56 -24.17
N ILE A 200 -38.35 -39.67 -25.48
CA ILE A 200 -38.74 -40.82 -26.33
C ILE A 200 -38.25 -40.62 -27.78
N VAL A 201 -37.87 -41.72 -28.43
CA VAL A 201 -37.56 -41.83 -29.87
C VAL A 201 -38.46 -42.89 -30.48
N GLU A 202 -39.19 -42.53 -31.54
CA GLU A 202 -39.86 -43.42 -32.52
C GLU A 202 -40.53 -42.48 -33.57
N GLN A 203 -40.49 -42.64 -34.90
CA GLN A 203 -39.92 -43.67 -35.81
C GLN A 203 -39.37 -42.99 -37.10
N GLU A 204 -38.44 -43.62 -37.81
CA GLU A 204 -38.12 -43.33 -39.22
C GLU A 204 -38.12 -44.63 -40.06
N GLN A 205 -38.40 -44.52 -41.37
CA GLN A 205 -38.46 -45.57 -42.42
C GLN A 205 -39.76 -46.42 -42.41
N LYS A 206 -40.47 -46.69 -43.52
CA LYS A 206 -40.40 -46.39 -44.99
C LYS A 206 -41.87 -46.34 -45.50
N ILE A 207 -42.25 -45.79 -46.68
CA ILE A 207 -42.15 -46.35 -48.06
C ILE A 207 -42.49 -45.24 -49.09
N GLN A 208 -42.15 -45.46 -50.36
CA GLN A 208 -42.12 -44.50 -51.48
C GLN A 208 -43.44 -44.31 -52.27
N ASN A 209 -43.45 -43.23 -53.08
CA ASN A 209 -44.11 -43.03 -54.39
C ASN A 209 -45.42 -42.21 -54.49
N ALA A 210 -45.47 -41.41 -55.58
CA ALA A 210 -46.47 -40.42 -56.00
C ALA A 210 -46.63 -39.20 -55.05
N THR A 211 -46.47 -37.93 -55.46
CA THR A 211 -46.49 -37.33 -56.82
C THR A 211 -45.49 -36.17 -56.93
N VAL A 212 -44.99 -35.92 -58.14
CA VAL A 212 -44.10 -34.79 -58.46
C VAL A 212 -44.73 -33.45 -58.11
N ASN A 213 -44.05 -32.63 -57.30
CA ASN A 213 -44.14 -31.18 -57.45
C ASN A 213 -42.85 -30.49 -56.96
N THR A 214 -42.12 -29.88 -57.89
CA THR A 214 -40.83 -29.22 -57.65
C THR A 214 -40.99 -27.91 -56.87
N ASN A 215 -40.18 -27.67 -55.84
CA ASN A 215 -40.02 -26.33 -55.28
C ASN A 215 -38.55 -25.97 -55.03
N ASN A 216 -37.91 -25.47 -56.10
CA ASN A 216 -36.55 -24.96 -56.12
C ASN A 216 -36.32 -23.87 -55.05
N THR A 217 -35.19 -23.97 -54.34
CA THR A 217 -34.55 -22.80 -53.71
C THR A 217 -33.77 -22.01 -54.77
N SER A 218 -34.50 -21.50 -55.77
CA SER A 218 -33.94 -20.73 -56.89
C SER A 218 -33.12 -19.56 -56.36
N GLU A 219 -31.86 -19.48 -56.80
CA GLU A 219 -31.00 -18.33 -56.59
C GLU A 219 -31.65 -17.08 -57.19
N LEU A 220 -31.52 -15.93 -56.50
CA LEU A 220 -32.07 -14.68 -57.02
C LEU A 220 -31.00 -13.91 -57.79
N LYS A 221 -31.30 -13.54 -59.04
CA LYS A 221 -30.37 -12.93 -59.99
C LYS A 221 -31.02 -11.82 -60.80
N LYS A 222 -30.20 -11.02 -61.48
CA LYS A 222 -30.66 -9.93 -62.36
C LYS A 222 -31.64 -10.45 -63.42
N GLY A 223 -32.78 -9.77 -63.53
CA GLY A 223 -33.90 -10.14 -64.39
C GLY A 223 -35.10 -10.73 -63.65
N ASP A 224 -34.91 -11.32 -62.47
CA ASP A 224 -36.01 -11.90 -61.69
C ASP A 224 -37.03 -10.83 -61.26
N ASN A 225 -38.33 -11.14 -61.32
CA ASN A 225 -39.38 -10.29 -60.77
C ASN A 225 -40.33 -11.09 -59.87
N ASN A 226 -40.12 -11.07 -58.54
CA ASN A 226 -40.94 -11.82 -57.59
C ASN A 226 -40.85 -11.28 -56.14
N ALA A 227 -41.72 -11.80 -55.26
CA ALA A 227 -41.78 -11.39 -53.86
C ALA A 227 -40.48 -11.70 -53.06
N LYS A 228 -39.73 -12.75 -53.41
CA LYS A 228 -38.46 -13.10 -52.75
C LYS A 228 -37.39 -12.03 -53.00
N VAL A 229 -37.39 -11.42 -54.19
CA VAL A 229 -36.51 -10.27 -54.51
C VAL A 229 -36.92 -9.02 -53.71
N LYS A 230 -38.22 -8.72 -53.59
CA LYS A 230 -38.69 -7.59 -52.73
C LYS A 230 -38.22 -7.78 -51.29
N LYS A 231 -38.33 -9.00 -50.77
CA LYS A 231 -37.84 -9.39 -49.44
C LYS A 231 -36.31 -9.27 -49.31
N LEU A 232 -35.54 -9.75 -50.29
CA LEU A 232 -34.09 -9.59 -50.35
C LEU A 232 -33.67 -8.11 -50.25
N LYS A 233 -34.31 -7.21 -51.00
CA LYS A 233 -34.04 -5.77 -50.94
C LYS A 233 -34.33 -5.16 -49.57
N GLN A 234 -35.43 -5.55 -48.93
CA GLN A 234 -35.79 -5.10 -47.58
C GLN A 234 -34.76 -5.57 -46.53
N ASP A 235 -34.31 -6.82 -46.65
CA ASP A 235 -33.34 -7.41 -45.73
C ASP A 235 -31.93 -6.83 -45.95
N LEU A 236 -31.51 -6.60 -47.19
CA LEU A 236 -30.28 -5.86 -47.50
C LEU A 236 -30.30 -4.42 -46.97
N ALA A 237 -31.44 -3.72 -47.08
CA ALA A 237 -31.58 -2.35 -46.58
C ALA A 237 -31.43 -2.25 -45.05
N LYS A 238 -31.92 -3.25 -44.29
CA LYS A 238 -31.68 -3.35 -42.83
C LYS A 238 -30.20 -3.56 -42.47
N LEU A 239 -29.41 -4.06 -43.41
CA LEU A 239 -27.98 -4.33 -43.26
C LEU A 239 -27.10 -3.22 -43.88
N ASP A 240 -27.68 -2.05 -44.20
CA ASP A 240 -27.03 -0.88 -44.83
C ASP A 240 -26.69 -1.04 -46.34
N PHE A 241 -27.14 -2.13 -46.98
CA PHE A 241 -26.96 -2.39 -48.42
C PHE A 241 -28.20 -1.96 -49.23
N VAL A 242 -28.61 -0.70 -49.10
CA VAL A 242 -29.87 -0.18 -49.67
C VAL A 242 -29.84 -0.20 -51.21
N ALA A 243 -30.63 -1.10 -51.81
CA ALA A 243 -30.74 -1.25 -53.27
C ALA A 243 -31.80 -0.34 -53.93
N SER A 244 -32.76 0.13 -53.14
CA SER A 244 -33.81 1.10 -53.50
C SER A 244 -34.45 1.60 -52.19
N PRO A 245 -34.79 2.90 -52.05
CA PRO A 245 -35.61 3.37 -50.93
C PRO A 245 -37.02 2.75 -50.94
N ASN A 246 -37.52 2.38 -52.12
CA ASN A 246 -38.81 1.72 -52.32
C ASN A 246 -38.59 0.30 -52.91
N PRO A 247 -38.52 -0.76 -52.08
CA PRO A 247 -38.32 -2.14 -52.55
C PRO A 247 -39.49 -2.67 -53.39
N ASN A 248 -39.22 -2.99 -54.65
CA ASN A 248 -40.11 -3.71 -55.57
C ASN A 248 -39.58 -5.13 -55.89
N GLY A 249 -40.38 -5.92 -56.61
CA GLY A 249 -40.04 -7.32 -56.94
C GLY A 249 -38.94 -7.51 -57.99
N TYR A 250 -38.51 -6.45 -58.70
CA TYR A 250 -37.60 -6.59 -59.85
C TYR A 250 -36.11 -6.50 -59.48
N PHE A 251 -35.33 -7.53 -59.81
CA PHE A 251 -33.90 -7.59 -59.55
C PHE A 251 -33.14 -6.86 -60.67
N GLY A 252 -32.95 -5.56 -60.51
CA GLY A 252 -32.20 -4.70 -61.45
C GLY A 252 -30.71 -4.56 -61.10
N VAL A 253 -29.99 -3.80 -61.92
CA VAL A 253 -28.53 -3.55 -61.76
C VAL A 253 -28.12 -3.01 -60.40
N GLN A 254 -28.95 -2.17 -59.77
CA GLN A 254 -28.67 -1.66 -58.41
C GLN A 254 -28.81 -2.75 -57.34
N THR A 255 -29.70 -3.72 -57.55
CA THR A 255 -29.85 -4.88 -56.65
C THR A 255 -28.66 -5.83 -56.80
N GLU A 256 -28.22 -6.09 -58.04
CA GLU A 256 -26.99 -6.83 -58.32
C GLU A 256 -25.76 -6.18 -57.67
N LYS A 257 -25.63 -4.84 -57.81
CA LYS A 257 -24.57 -4.06 -57.17
C LYS A 257 -24.58 -4.22 -55.65
N LYS A 258 -25.74 -4.06 -54.99
CA LYS A 258 -25.83 -4.23 -53.53
C LYS A 258 -25.61 -5.66 -53.05
N VAL A 259 -25.98 -6.67 -53.84
CA VAL A 259 -25.60 -8.06 -53.56
C VAL A 259 -24.08 -8.25 -53.69
N LYS A 260 -23.43 -7.67 -54.70
CA LYS A 260 -21.95 -7.68 -54.84
C LYS A 260 -21.24 -6.99 -53.68
N GLU A 261 -21.72 -5.82 -53.25
CA GLU A 261 -21.22 -5.09 -52.09
C GLU A 261 -21.37 -5.92 -50.79
N PHE A 262 -22.56 -6.46 -50.52
CA PHE A 262 -22.81 -7.34 -49.37
C PHE A 262 -21.90 -8.56 -49.38
N GLN A 263 -21.79 -9.25 -50.52
CA GLN A 263 -20.93 -10.41 -50.67
C GLN A 263 -19.47 -10.06 -50.37
N SER A 264 -18.97 -8.96 -50.94
CA SER A 264 -17.60 -8.49 -50.71
C SER A 264 -17.34 -8.14 -49.24
N TYR A 265 -18.30 -7.46 -48.57
CA TYR A 265 -18.17 -7.08 -47.16
C TYR A 265 -18.06 -8.29 -46.22
N TYR A 266 -18.80 -9.37 -46.51
CA TYR A 266 -18.79 -10.60 -45.71
C TYR A 266 -17.82 -11.68 -46.23
N GLY A 267 -16.92 -11.36 -47.17
CA GLY A 267 -15.93 -12.30 -47.71
C GLY A 267 -16.51 -13.43 -48.57
N LEU A 268 -17.72 -13.26 -49.08
CA LEU A 268 -18.34 -14.19 -50.04
C LEU A 268 -17.89 -13.88 -51.47
N LYS A 269 -17.96 -14.88 -52.37
CA LYS A 269 -17.69 -14.67 -53.81
C LYS A 269 -18.68 -13.63 -54.37
N SER A 270 -18.17 -12.49 -54.83
CA SER A 270 -18.96 -11.34 -55.30
C SER A 270 -19.55 -11.57 -56.70
N THR A 271 -20.52 -12.48 -56.80
CA THR A 271 -21.19 -12.86 -58.06
C THR A 271 -22.31 -11.89 -58.44
N GLY A 272 -22.92 -11.20 -57.48
CA GLY A 272 -24.18 -10.45 -57.68
C GLY A 272 -25.42 -11.31 -57.73
N ILE A 273 -25.27 -12.64 -57.58
CA ILE A 273 -26.35 -13.62 -57.48
C ILE A 273 -26.55 -13.92 -55.99
N ALA A 274 -27.75 -13.68 -55.46
CA ALA A 274 -28.11 -14.04 -54.10
C ALA A 274 -28.44 -15.54 -54.03
N ASN A 275 -27.38 -16.34 -54.07
CA ASN A 275 -27.38 -17.78 -53.89
C ASN A 275 -27.64 -18.17 -52.42
N LYS A 276 -27.73 -19.48 -52.15
CA LYS A 276 -27.97 -20.03 -50.80
C LYS A 276 -27.03 -19.45 -49.75
N ALA A 277 -25.71 -19.41 -50.01
CA ALA A 277 -24.73 -18.86 -49.07
C ALA A 277 -24.96 -17.37 -48.75
N THR A 278 -25.33 -16.58 -49.75
CA THR A 278 -25.66 -15.16 -49.58
C THR A 278 -26.93 -14.98 -48.75
N LEU A 279 -28.00 -15.71 -49.08
CA LEU A 279 -29.27 -15.64 -48.37
C LEU A 279 -29.15 -16.14 -46.92
N ASP A 280 -28.37 -17.18 -46.67
CA ASP A 280 -28.14 -17.71 -45.32
C ASP A 280 -27.27 -16.76 -44.48
N LYS A 281 -26.26 -16.08 -45.05
CA LYS A 281 -25.51 -15.03 -44.34
C LYS A 281 -26.39 -13.82 -44.00
N ILE A 282 -27.27 -13.37 -44.90
CA ILE A 282 -28.25 -12.30 -44.63
C ILE A 282 -29.14 -12.68 -43.44
N LYS A 283 -29.71 -13.89 -43.44
CA LYS A 283 -30.53 -14.39 -42.33
C LYS A 283 -29.74 -14.45 -41.02
N ALA A 284 -28.51 -14.97 -41.05
CA ALA A 284 -27.67 -15.11 -39.86
C ALA A 284 -27.34 -13.76 -39.22
N VAL A 285 -27.02 -12.73 -40.01
CA VAL A 285 -26.77 -11.38 -39.50
C VAL A 285 -28.04 -10.77 -38.90
N LEU A 286 -29.19 -10.87 -39.58
CA LEU A 286 -30.47 -10.39 -39.07
C LEU A 286 -30.98 -11.16 -37.84
N ALA A 287 -30.50 -12.38 -37.61
CA ALA A 287 -30.81 -13.19 -36.44
C ALA A 287 -29.92 -12.90 -35.22
N SER A 288 -28.92 -11.99 -35.32
CA SER A 288 -28.03 -11.67 -34.19
C SER A 288 -28.82 -11.24 -32.94
N PRO A 289 -28.51 -11.78 -31.74
CA PRO A 289 -29.15 -11.34 -30.50
C PRO A 289 -28.70 -9.94 -30.07
N LEU A 290 -27.66 -9.37 -30.69
CA LEU A 290 -27.09 -8.06 -30.37
C LEU A 290 -27.61 -6.98 -31.32
N GLN A 291 -28.92 -6.76 -31.27
CA GLN A 291 -29.62 -5.71 -32.03
C GLN A 291 -30.73 -5.10 -31.17
N LYS A 292 -31.19 -3.90 -31.55
CA LYS A 292 -32.23 -3.16 -30.83
C LYS A 292 -33.50 -4.00 -30.56
N GLY A 293 -34.01 -3.87 -29.34
CA GLY A 293 -35.23 -4.56 -28.90
C GLY A 293 -35.01 -5.99 -28.44
N LYS A 294 -33.77 -6.51 -28.46
CA LYS A 294 -33.39 -7.82 -27.90
C LYS A 294 -32.73 -7.67 -26.53
N SER A 295 -32.84 -8.72 -25.72
CA SER A 295 -32.12 -8.87 -24.45
C SER A 295 -31.18 -10.07 -24.53
N HIS A 296 -29.90 -9.89 -24.21
CA HIS A 296 -28.89 -10.95 -24.20
C HIS A 296 -27.81 -10.66 -23.17
N SER A 297 -27.12 -11.68 -22.64
CA SER A 297 -26.00 -11.51 -21.69
C SER A 297 -24.92 -10.59 -22.26
N ASP A 298 -24.57 -10.83 -23.52
CA ASP A 298 -23.40 -10.22 -24.16
C ASP A 298 -23.62 -8.74 -24.53
N VAL A 299 -24.85 -8.24 -24.43
CA VAL A 299 -25.15 -6.80 -24.52
C VAL A 299 -24.39 -6.01 -23.44
N ILE A 300 -24.19 -6.59 -22.26
CA ILE A 300 -23.42 -5.97 -21.17
C ILE A 300 -21.96 -5.79 -21.62
N LYS A 301 -21.34 -6.84 -22.16
CA LYS A 301 -19.96 -6.82 -22.70
C LYS A 301 -19.85 -5.85 -23.88
N LEU A 302 -20.84 -5.82 -24.78
CA LEU A 302 -20.86 -4.88 -25.91
C LEU A 302 -20.89 -3.42 -25.45
N LYS A 303 -21.75 -3.07 -24.48
CA LYS A 303 -21.81 -1.72 -23.89
C LYS A 303 -20.46 -1.31 -23.30
N GLN A 304 -19.90 -2.14 -22.42
CA GLN A 304 -18.59 -1.92 -21.80
C GLN A 304 -17.47 -1.74 -22.84
N ASN A 305 -17.49 -2.53 -23.92
CA ASN A 305 -16.53 -2.43 -25.00
C ASN A 305 -16.67 -1.12 -25.80
N LEU A 306 -17.90 -0.69 -26.11
CA LEU A 306 -18.16 0.60 -26.77
C LEU A 306 -17.73 1.77 -25.87
N ASP A 307 -18.07 1.73 -24.57
CA ASP A 307 -17.67 2.73 -23.58
C ASP A 307 -16.14 2.87 -23.47
N ALA A 308 -15.41 1.74 -23.51
CA ALA A 308 -13.95 1.69 -23.47
C ALA A 308 -13.29 2.25 -24.75
N LEU A 309 -13.98 2.16 -25.89
CA LEU A 309 -13.57 2.75 -27.17
C LEU A 309 -14.07 4.20 -27.37
N GLY A 310 -14.68 4.80 -26.34
CA GLY A 310 -15.12 6.20 -26.31
C GLY A 310 -16.56 6.45 -26.75
N PHE A 311 -17.36 5.41 -27.01
CA PHE A 311 -18.74 5.51 -27.47
C PHE A 311 -19.72 5.32 -26.29
N LYS A 312 -19.94 6.39 -25.53
CA LYS A 312 -20.64 6.36 -24.23
C LYS A 312 -22.09 5.90 -24.31
N VAL A 313 -22.42 4.75 -23.71
CA VAL A 313 -23.75 4.14 -23.76
C VAL A 313 -24.58 4.41 -22.49
N VAL A 314 -24.16 3.91 -21.32
CA VAL A 314 -24.80 4.19 -20.00
C VAL A 314 -23.89 3.78 -18.83
N ASN A 315 -23.99 4.47 -17.70
CA ASN A 315 -23.22 4.16 -16.47
C ASN A 315 -23.58 2.81 -15.81
N ASN A 316 -24.77 2.23 -16.10
CA ASN A 316 -25.20 0.93 -15.56
C ASN A 316 -25.67 -0.03 -16.69
N PRO A 317 -24.80 -0.94 -17.17
CA PRO A 317 -25.09 -1.76 -18.35
C PRO A 317 -25.99 -2.97 -18.04
N ASN A 318 -27.26 -2.88 -18.42
CA ASN A 318 -28.23 -4.00 -18.39
C ASN A 318 -28.18 -4.90 -19.65
N LYS A 319 -28.90 -6.03 -19.64
CA LYS A 319 -28.98 -7.01 -20.75
C LYS A 319 -29.76 -6.52 -21.99
N TYR A 320 -30.52 -5.41 -21.90
CA TYR A 320 -31.40 -4.95 -22.97
C TYR A 320 -30.68 -4.03 -23.96
N PHE A 321 -30.83 -4.28 -25.26
CA PHE A 321 -30.25 -3.46 -26.32
C PHE A 321 -31.24 -2.36 -26.70
N GLY A 322 -31.07 -1.16 -26.11
CA GLY A 322 -31.93 -0.01 -26.31
C GLY A 322 -31.45 0.98 -27.38
N VAL A 323 -32.21 2.08 -27.55
CA VAL A 323 -31.95 3.13 -28.55
C VAL A 323 -30.58 3.80 -28.42
N GLN A 324 -30.08 4.04 -27.20
CA GLN A 324 -28.74 4.63 -27.02
C GLN A 324 -27.63 3.65 -27.41
N THR A 325 -27.81 2.35 -27.13
CA THR A 325 -26.87 1.30 -27.57
C THR A 325 -26.84 1.19 -29.09
N GLU A 326 -27.99 1.30 -29.76
CA GLU A 326 -28.08 1.37 -31.22
C GLU A 326 -27.37 2.61 -31.78
N LYS A 327 -27.64 3.79 -31.22
CA LYS A 327 -27.02 5.06 -31.61
C LYS A 327 -25.50 5.00 -31.53
N GLN A 328 -24.96 4.51 -30.42
CA GLN A 328 -23.51 4.43 -30.22
C GLN A 328 -22.86 3.33 -31.07
N LEU A 329 -23.52 2.20 -31.28
CA LEU A 329 -23.02 1.17 -32.19
C LEU A 329 -23.01 1.67 -33.64
N LYS A 330 -24.03 2.41 -34.08
CA LYS A 330 -24.05 3.06 -35.41
C LYS A 330 -22.96 4.12 -35.54
N ALA A 331 -22.71 4.91 -34.50
CA ALA A 331 -21.58 5.85 -34.47
C ALA A 331 -20.22 5.12 -34.57
N PHE A 332 -20.06 3.99 -33.88
CA PHE A 332 -18.89 3.12 -33.98
C PHE A 332 -18.72 2.56 -35.40
N GLN A 333 -19.78 1.97 -35.96
CA GLN A 333 -19.76 1.41 -37.31
C GLN A 333 -19.38 2.48 -38.34
N LYS A 334 -19.99 3.67 -38.27
CA LYS A 334 -19.66 4.81 -39.13
C LYS A 334 -18.21 5.27 -38.99
N LYS A 335 -17.68 5.42 -37.76
CA LYS A 335 -16.28 5.86 -37.52
C LYS A 335 -15.25 4.88 -38.09
N HIS A 336 -15.58 3.59 -38.14
CA HIS A 336 -14.65 2.53 -38.54
C HIS A 336 -14.92 1.93 -39.93
N GLY A 337 -15.75 2.58 -40.75
CA GLY A 337 -16.01 2.16 -42.14
C GLY A 337 -16.78 0.84 -42.26
N LEU A 338 -17.62 0.53 -41.28
CA LEU A 338 -18.47 -0.66 -41.24
C LEU A 338 -19.89 -0.33 -41.70
N ALA A 339 -20.64 -1.36 -42.12
CA ALA A 339 -22.06 -1.24 -42.45
C ALA A 339 -22.87 -0.75 -41.23
N ILE A 340 -23.59 0.37 -41.36
CA ILE A 340 -24.24 1.13 -40.28
C ILE A 340 -25.61 0.52 -39.92
N SER A 341 -25.66 -0.80 -39.81
CA SER A 341 -26.87 -1.58 -39.51
C SER A 341 -27.44 -1.32 -38.10
N GLY A 342 -26.59 -1.00 -37.12
CA GLY A 342 -26.95 -1.02 -35.69
C GLY A 342 -27.09 -2.43 -35.12
N ILE A 343 -26.62 -3.45 -35.84
CA ILE A 343 -26.51 -4.84 -35.38
C ILE A 343 -25.04 -5.11 -35.07
N ALA A 344 -24.72 -5.63 -33.88
CA ALA A 344 -23.37 -6.08 -33.57
C ALA A 344 -23.22 -7.52 -34.07
N GLU A 345 -22.79 -7.64 -35.32
CA GLU A 345 -22.46 -8.89 -35.97
C GLU A 345 -20.94 -9.18 -35.95
N GLU A 346 -20.54 -10.31 -36.52
CA GLU A 346 -19.18 -10.85 -36.52
C GLU A 346 -18.08 -9.85 -36.91
N VAL A 347 -18.23 -9.09 -37.99
CA VAL A 347 -17.24 -8.12 -38.49
C VAL A 347 -17.12 -6.93 -37.52
N THR A 348 -18.27 -6.42 -37.05
CA THR A 348 -18.36 -5.35 -36.05
C THR A 348 -17.71 -5.77 -34.73
N LEU A 349 -18.01 -6.97 -34.23
CA LEU A 349 -17.43 -7.50 -33.00
C LEU A 349 -15.93 -7.74 -33.13
N LYS A 350 -15.46 -8.34 -34.23
CA LYS A 350 -14.02 -8.50 -34.53
C LYS A 350 -13.31 -7.15 -34.58
N LYS A 351 -13.93 -6.11 -35.16
CA LYS A 351 -13.34 -4.76 -35.19
C LYS A 351 -13.23 -4.17 -33.77
N ILE A 352 -14.28 -4.28 -32.95
CA ILE A 352 -14.27 -3.87 -31.53
C ILE A 352 -13.13 -4.58 -30.79
N GLU A 353 -13.03 -5.92 -30.90
CA GLU A 353 -12.00 -6.70 -30.22
C GLU A 353 -10.58 -6.36 -30.70
N SER A 354 -10.39 -6.12 -32.01
CA SER A 354 -9.10 -5.69 -32.56
C SER A 354 -8.64 -4.33 -32.01
N LEU A 355 -9.56 -3.37 -31.84
CA LEU A 355 -9.26 -2.05 -31.31
C LEU A 355 -8.95 -2.11 -29.80
N LEU A 356 -9.69 -2.91 -29.04
CA LEU A 356 -9.42 -3.17 -27.62
C LEU A 356 -8.08 -3.90 -27.39
N LYS A 357 -7.62 -4.71 -28.34
CA LYS A 357 -6.30 -5.36 -28.32
C LYS A 357 -5.15 -4.39 -28.62
N THR A 358 -5.41 -3.31 -29.37
CA THR A 358 -4.41 -2.28 -29.71
C THR A 358 -4.43 -1.03 -28.82
N GLN A 359 -5.49 -0.85 -28.02
CA GLN A 359 -5.54 0.19 -26.98
C GLN A 359 -4.48 -0.11 -25.92
N SER A 360 -3.72 0.92 -25.48
CA SER A 360 -2.69 0.71 -24.45
C SER A 360 -3.30 0.07 -23.20
N THR A 361 -2.62 -0.93 -22.66
CA THR A 361 -2.98 -1.58 -21.40
C THR A 361 -2.68 -0.72 -20.18
N ASP A 362 -1.91 0.34 -20.37
CA ASP A 362 -1.41 1.20 -19.32
C ASP A 362 -2.55 2.04 -18.74
N LEU A 363 -2.64 2.07 -17.41
CA LEU A 363 -3.64 2.88 -16.70
C LEU A 363 -2.99 4.16 -16.17
N LYS A 364 -3.60 5.32 -16.44
CA LYS A 364 -3.03 6.65 -16.17
C LYS A 364 -4.08 7.65 -15.70
N LYS A 365 -3.63 8.80 -15.18
CA LYS A 365 -4.51 9.91 -14.75
C LYS A 365 -5.51 10.28 -15.85
N GLY A 366 -6.79 10.38 -15.47
CA GLY A 366 -7.91 10.66 -16.37
C GLY A 366 -8.71 9.43 -16.82
N ASP A 367 -8.15 8.21 -16.74
CA ASP A 367 -8.87 7.00 -17.12
C ASP A 367 -10.08 6.74 -16.20
N ASN A 368 -11.24 6.41 -16.76
CA ASN A 368 -12.41 5.95 -15.99
C ASN A 368 -12.93 4.61 -16.51
N ASN A 369 -12.52 3.49 -15.90
CA ASN A 369 -12.90 2.13 -16.31
C ASN A 369 -12.73 1.07 -15.19
N PRO A 370 -13.30 -0.14 -15.33
CA PRO A 370 -13.19 -1.20 -14.32
C PRO A 370 -11.76 -1.69 -14.00
N LYS A 371 -10.80 -1.57 -14.94
CA LYS A 371 -9.41 -1.99 -14.70
C LYS A 371 -8.73 -1.07 -13.67
N VAL A 372 -9.06 0.22 -13.66
CA VAL A 372 -8.60 1.18 -12.64
C VAL A 372 -9.14 0.82 -11.27
N LYS A 373 -10.45 0.49 -11.16
CA LYS A 373 -11.04 0.03 -9.89
C LYS A 373 -10.31 -1.20 -9.35
N LYS A 374 -10.02 -2.15 -10.22
CA LYS A 374 -9.24 -3.36 -9.91
C LYS A 374 -7.81 -3.02 -9.46
N LEU A 375 -7.09 -2.17 -10.18
CA LEU A 375 -5.75 -1.69 -9.79
C LEU A 375 -5.76 -1.05 -8.39
N LYS A 376 -6.73 -0.18 -8.08
CA LYS A 376 -6.85 0.44 -6.74
C LYS A 376 -7.06 -0.60 -5.63
N GLN A 377 -7.92 -1.59 -5.86
CA GLN A 377 -8.15 -2.69 -4.92
C GLN A 377 -6.89 -3.53 -4.70
N ASP A 378 -6.14 -3.78 -5.76
CA ASP A 378 -4.92 -4.57 -5.74
C ASP A 378 -3.77 -3.82 -5.05
N LEU A 379 -3.58 -2.53 -5.36
CA LEU A 379 -2.65 -1.65 -4.63
C LEU A 379 -3.00 -1.57 -3.13
N ALA A 380 -4.28 -1.46 -2.77
CA ALA A 380 -4.71 -1.44 -1.38
C ALA A 380 -4.34 -2.73 -0.63
N LYS A 381 -4.50 -3.92 -1.25
CA LYS A 381 -4.03 -5.20 -0.70
C LYS A 381 -2.51 -5.27 -0.51
N LEU A 382 -1.76 -4.56 -1.34
CA LEU A 382 -0.30 -4.44 -1.24
C LEU A 382 0.16 -3.34 -0.26
N GLY A 383 -0.75 -2.68 0.47
CA GLY A 383 -0.44 -1.61 1.42
C GLY A 383 -0.37 -0.20 0.81
N PHE A 384 -0.66 -0.05 -0.50
CA PHE A 384 -0.64 1.22 -1.23
C PHE A 384 -2.06 1.76 -1.45
N VAL A 385 -2.77 2.05 -0.36
CA VAL A 385 -4.19 2.46 -0.40
C VAL A 385 -4.36 3.81 -1.10
N ALA A 386 -5.03 3.82 -2.26
CA ALA A 386 -5.32 5.03 -3.05
C ALA A 386 -6.66 5.71 -2.71
N ALA A 387 -7.62 4.95 -2.19
CA ALA A 387 -8.90 5.40 -1.67
C ALA A 387 -9.52 4.28 -0.81
N PRO A 388 -10.30 4.59 0.25
CA PRO A 388 -10.99 3.57 1.05
C PRO A 388 -12.08 2.85 0.24
N ASN A 389 -12.75 3.56 -0.68
CA ASN A 389 -13.78 3.03 -1.57
C ASN A 389 -13.34 3.12 -3.05
N PRO A 390 -12.71 2.08 -3.62
CA PRO A 390 -12.23 2.08 -4.99
C PRO A 390 -13.32 2.26 -6.06
N ASN A 391 -13.25 3.36 -6.81
CA ASN A 391 -14.04 3.63 -8.01
C ASN A 391 -13.20 3.47 -9.30
N GLY A 392 -13.84 3.61 -10.46
CA GLY A 392 -13.21 3.44 -11.77
C GLY A 392 -12.30 4.59 -12.23
N TYR A 393 -12.25 5.73 -11.53
CA TYR A 393 -11.57 6.94 -11.98
C TYR A 393 -10.12 7.05 -11.47
N PHE A 394 -9.15 7.21 -12.35
CA PHE A 394 -7.73 7.34 -12.02
C PHE A 394 -7.41 8.82 -11.75
N GLY A 395 -7.55 9.25 -10.50
CA GLY A 395 -7.23 10.60 -10.04
C GLY A 395 -5.79 10.73 -9.50
N VAL A 396 -5.44 11.94 -9.04
CA VAL A 396 -4.10 12.29 -8.52
C VAL A 396 -3.62 11.39 -7.37
N GLN A 397 -4.52 10.96 -6.47
CA GLN A 397 -4.16 10.04 -5.38
C GLN A 397 -3.80 8.64 -5.89
N THR A 398 -4.41 8.21 -7.01
CA THR A 398 -4.09 6.93 -7.64
C THR A 398 -2.73 7.00 -8.35
N GLU A 399 -2.47 8.10 -9.05
CA GLU A 399 -1.16 8.39 -9.64
C GLU A 399 -0.05 8.40 -8.58
N LYS A 400 -0.29 9.11 -7.45
CA LYS A 400 0.64 9.15 -6.31
C LYS A 400 0.94 7.74 -5.77
N LYS A 401 -0.08 6.90 -5.53
CA LYS A 401 0.14 5.53 -5.05
C LYS A 401 0.80 4.61 -6.07
N VAL A 402 0.60 4.84 -7.36
CA VAL A 402 1.37 4.15 -8.41
C VAL A 402 2.84 4.60 -8.38
N LYS A 403 3.15 5.90 -8.21
CA LYS A 403 4.52 6.40 -8.05
C LYS A 403 5.20 5.87 -6.79
N GLU A 404 4.48 5.80 -5.66
CA GLU A 404 4.98 5.21 -4.41
C GLU A 404 5.30 3.72 -4.60
N PHE A 405 4.38 2.95 -5.20
CA PHE A 405 4.59 1.52 -5.50
C PHE A 405 5.78 1.30 -6.44
N GLN A 406 5.85 2.08 -7.53
CA GLN A 406 6.95 2.00 -8.50
C GLN A 406 8.29 2.29 -7.84
N SER A 407 8.41 3.42 -7.14
CA SER A 407 9.61 3.79 -6.37
C SER A 407 10.01 2.70 -5.38
N TYR A 408 9.03 2.18 -4.61
CA TYR A 408 9.30 1.13 -3.62
C TYR A 408 9.84 -0.15 -4.27
N TYR A 409 9.36 -0.56 -5.45
CA TYR A 409 9.85 -1.75 -6.14
C TYR A 409 11.00 -1.52 -7.12
N GLY A 410 11.54 -0.29 -7.21
CA GLY A 410 12.66 0.03 -8.12
C GLY A 410 12.26 0.13 -9.60
N LEU A 411 10.98 0.39 -9.87
CA LEU A 411 10.46 0.71 -11.20
C LEU A 411 10.52 2.23 -11.44
N THR A 412 10.55 2.65 -12.71
CA THR A 412 10.45 4.08 -13.06
C THR A 412 9.13 4.67 -12.54
N ALA A 413 9.22 5.67 -11.66
CA ALA A 413 8.10 6.27 -10.95
C ALA A 413 7.27 7.25 -11.80
N THR A 414 6.74 6.77 -12.93
CA THR A 414 5.95 7.56 -13.89
C THR A 414 4.56 7.92 -13.37
N GLY A 415 3.99 7.14 -12.44
CA GLY A 415 2.58 7.24 -12.05
C GLY A 415 1.61 6.60 -13.04
N ILE A 416 2.14 6.07 -14.16
CA ILE A 416 1.40 5.30 -15.15
C ILE A 416 1.57 3.82 -14.80
N ALA A 417 0.48 3.12 -14.49
CA ALA A 417 0.47 1.69 -14.23
C ALA A 417 0.56 0.92 -15.55
N ASN A 418 1.77 0.91 -16.10
CA ASN A 418 2.13 0.23 -17.34
C ASN A 418 2.26 -1.30 -17.15
N LYS A 419 2.51 -2.03 -18.24
CA LYS A 419 2.72 -3.50 -18.21
C LYS A 419 3.72 -3.96 -17.13
N ALA A 420 4.84 -3.28 -16.94
CA ALA A 420 5.83 -3.64 -15.91
C ALA A 420 5.27 -3.47 -14.49
N THR A 421 4.56 -2.37 -14.25
CA THR A 421 3.89 -2.08 -12.97
C THR A 421 2.80 -3.12 -12.67
N LEU A 422 1.94 -3.40 -13.64
CA LEU A 422 0.85 -4.39 -13.50
C LEU A 422 1.38 -5.81 -13.31
N ASN A 423 2.46 -6.19 -14.01
CA ASN A 423 3.15 -7.45 -13.78
C ASN A 423 3.67 -7.55 -12.35
N LYS A 424 4.28 -6.48 -11.80
CA LYS A 424 4.82 -6.49 -10.44
C LYS A 424 3.72 -6.58 -9.38
N VAL A 425 2.59 -5.90 -9.57
CA VAL A 425 1.39 -6.03 -8.71
C VAL A 425 0.91 -7.48 -8.69
N ASN A 426 0.78 -8.11 -9.87
CA ASN A 426 0.32 -9.50 -9.99
C ASN A 426 1.32 -10.50 -9.39
N GLU A 427 2.63 -10.30 -9.59
CA GLU A 427 3.70 -11.12 -8.99
C GLU A 427 3.52 -11.21 -7.47
N ILE A 428 3.41 -10.07 -6.79
CA ILE A 428 3.31 -10.02 -5.32
C ILE A 428 1.98 -10.64 -4.84
N LEU A 429 0.87 -10.31 -5.49
CA LEU A 429 -0.45 -10.90 -5.16
C LEU A 429 -0.50 -12.42 -5.41
N SER A 430 0.37 -12.96 -6.27
CA SER A 430 0.51 -14.39 -6.52
C SER A 430 1.44 -15.12 -5.56
N SER A 431 2.12 -14.42 -4.65
CA SER A 431 3.11 -14.99 -3.72
C SER A 431 2.57 -16.23 -2.98
N PRO A 432 3.35 -17.33 -2.86
CA PRO A 432 2.97 -18.48 -2.05
C PRO A 432 3.05 -18.20 -0.53
N LEU A 433 3.63 -17.06 -0.13
CA LEU A 433 3.87 -16.70 1.28
C LEU A 433 2.83 -15.69 1.79
N GLN A 434 1.56 -16.08 1.73
CA GLN A 434 0.41 -15.28 2.19
C GLN A 434 -0.68 -16.16 2.81
N LYS A 435 -1.65 -15.54 3.49
CA LYS A 435 -2.79 -16.23 4.12
C LYS A 435 -3.49 -17.21 3.15
N GLY A 436 -3.82 -18.40 3.67
CA GLY A 436 -4.50 -19.46 2.91
C GLY A 436 -3.57 -20.33 2.05
N LYS A 437 -2.24 -20.16 2.15
CA LYS A 437 -1.25 -20.97 1.43
C LYS A 437 -0.49 -21.91 2.38
N SER A 438 0.09 -22.97 1.82
CA SER A 438 0.92 -23.94 2.53
C SER A 438 2.22 -24.23 1.78
N SER A 439 3.36 -24.21 2.49
CA SER A 439 4.69 -24.50 1.92
C SER A 439 5.70 -24.85 3.03
N LYS A 440 6.87 -25.39 2.68
CA LYS A 440 7.93 -25.70 3.66
C LYS A 440 8.65 -24.42 4.14
N GLU A 441 8.75 -23.42 3.28
CA GLU A 441 9.36 -22.12 3.52
C GLU A 441 8.61 -21.35 4.62
N ILE A 442 7.28 -21.48 4.65
CA ILE A 442 6.42 -20.91 5.70
C ILE A 442 6.85 -21.38 7.10
N ALA A 443 7.16 -22.66 7.29
CA ALA A 443 7.59 -23.16 8.60
C ALA A 443 8.93 -22.53 9.05
N ASN A 444 9.86 -22.29 8.12
CA ASN A 444 11.12 -21.61 8.42
C ASN A 444 10.91 -20.10 8.70
N LEU A 445 10.02 -19.43 7.97
CA LEU A 445 9.67 -18.03 8.23
C LEU A 445 8.99 -17.85 9.60
N LYS A 446 8.15 -18.79 10.03
CA LYS A 446 7.59 -18.80 11.38
C LYS A 446 8.64 -18.96 12.47
N LYS A 447 9.62 -19.86 12.29
CA LYS A 447 10.77 -19.99 13.21
C LYS A 447 11.55 -18.68 13.30
N ASN A 448 11.79 -18.02 12.16
CA ASN A 448 12.49 -16.74 12.12
C ASN A 448 11.68 -15.65 12.86
N LEU A 449 10.41 -15.43 12.50
CA LEU A 449 9.52 -14.47 13.16
C LEU A 449 9.45 -14.68 14.68
N ASN A 450 9.29 -15.92 15.13
CA ASN A 450 9.32 -16.26 16.56
C ASN A 450 10.67 -15.89 17.22
N LYS A 451 11.80 -16.16 16.55
CA LYS A 451 13.15 -15.82 17.04
C LYS A 451 13.40 -14.32 17.13
N ILE A 452 12.78 -13.52 16.25
CA ILE A 452 12.97 -12.06 16.19
C ILE A 452 11.87 -11.25 16.92
N GLY A 453 11.18 -11.86 17.88
CA GLY A 453 10.22 -11.18 18.77
C GLY A 453 8.76 -11.21 18.32
N TYR A 454 8.46 -11.61 17.07
CA TYR A 454 7.09 -11.75 16.54
C TYR A 454 6.50 -13.12 16.89
N GLY A 455 6.54 -13.43 18.19
CA GLY A 455 6.31 -14.74 18.78
C GLY A 455 4.85 -15.23 18.86
N GLY A 456 4.73 -16.46 19.36
CA GLY A 456 3.45 -17.16 19.53
C GLY A 456 2.97 -17.92 18.29
N ILE A 457 3.74 -17.92 17.18
CA ILE A 457 3.32 -18.59 15.95
C ILE A 457 3.58 -20.08 16.04
N GLN A 458 2.53 -20.89 15.97
CA GLN A 458 2.68 -22.35 15.82
C GLN A 458 3.37 -22.68 14.49
N VAL A 459 4.52 -23.37 14.59
CA VAL A 459 5.37 -23.72 13.45
C VAL A 459 4.76 -24.87 12.66
N THR A 460 3.97 -24.51 11.66
CA THR A 460 3.34 -25.41 10.68
C THR A 460 3.54 -24.87 9.27
N ASN A 461 3.38 -25.71 8.25
CA ASN A 461 3.51 -25.30 6.85
C ASN A 461 2.40 -24.34 6.36
N TYR A 462 1.30 -24.18 7.10
CA TYR A 462 0.15 -23.36 6.71
C TYR A 462 0.24 -21.91 7.20
N PHE A 463 0.02 -20.95 6.31
CA PHE A 463 -0.04 -19.52 6.61
C PHE A 463 -1.49 -19.13 6.95
N GLY A 464 -1.80 -19.06 8.24
CA GLY A 464 -3.11 -18.63 8.76
C GLY A 464 -3.10 -17.20 9.34
N ASP A 465 -4.28 -16.77 9.79
CA ASP A 465 -4.60 -15.43 10.28
C ASP A 465 -3.65 -14.90 11.35
N PHE A 466 -3.25 -15.73 12.31
CA PHE A 466 -2.29 -15.33 13.35
C PHE A 466 -0.90 -15.00 12.75
N MET A 467 -0.46 -15.76 11.74
CA MET A 467 0.80 -15.46 11.04
C MET A 467 0.65 -14.18 10.21
N GLU A 468 -0.50 -13.96 9.55
CA GLU A 468 -0.77 -12.71 8.82
C GLU A 468 -0.71 -11.49 9.75
N LYS A 469 -1.31 -11.58 10.95
CA LYS A 469 -1.23 -10.56 11.98
C LYS A 469 0.23 -10.24 12.36
N ARG A 470 1.04 -11.28 12.65
CA ARG A 470 2.47 -11.13 12.99
C ARG A 470 3.28 -10.53 11.84
N VAL A 471 2.98 -10.89 10.58
CA VAL A 471 3.63 -10.30 9.39
C VAL A 471 3.24 -8.83 9.21
N LYS A 472 1.97 -8.46 9.44
CA LYS A 472 1.51 -7.06 9.39
C LYS A 472 2.13 -6.20 10.48
N GLU A 473 2.27 -6.76 11.69
CA GLU A 473 3.03 -6.12 12.78
C GLU A 473 4.50 -5.93 12.38
N PHE A 474 5.19 -6.99 11.94
CA PHE A 474 6.58 -6.90 11.45
C PHE A 474 6.74 -5.84 10.35
N GLN A 475 5.84 -5.82 9.36
CA GLN A 475 5.88 -4.86 8.26
C GLN A 475 5.73 -3.42 8.75
N ARG A 476 4.76 -3.15 9.64
CA ARG A 476 4.53 -1.81 10.21
C ARG A 476 5.76 -1.33 10.98
N ASP A 477 6.23 -2.14 11.93
CA ASP A 477 7.33 -1.78 12.82
C ASP A 477 8.66 -1.60 12.04
N ASN A 478 8.81 -2.28 10.89
CA ASN A 478 9.94 -2.13 9.96
C ASN A 478 9.70 -1.12 8.82
N LYS A 479 8.61 -0.34 8.86
CA LYS A 479 8.25 0.69 7.86
C LYS A 479 8.14 0.15 6.42
N LEU A 480 7.67 -1.09 6.28
CA LEU A 480 7.32 -1.75 5.02
C LEU A 480 5.82 -1.57 4.72
N PRO A 481 5.38 -1.69 3.44
CA PRO A 481 3.96 -1.72 3.10
C PRO A 481 3.23 -2.86 3.84
N VAL A 482 2.20 -2.50 4.61
CA VAL A 482 1.46 -3.42 5.48
C VAL A 482 0.43 -4.19 4.66
N SER A 483 0.89 -5.28 4.03
CA SER A 483 0.07 -6.15 3.17
C SER A 483 -0.35 -7.45 3.86
N GLY A 484 0.45 -7.96 4.79
CA GLY A 484 0.36 -9.33 5.31
C GLY A 484 0.89 -10.40 4.36
N ILE A 485 1.38 -10.00 3.18
CA ILE A 485 2.06 -10.86 2.20
C ILE A 485 3.56 -10.76 2.45
N ILE A 486 4.25 -11.90 2.58
CA ILE A 486 5.72 -11.90 2.57
C ILE A 486 6.16 -11.88 1.11
N ASP A 487 6.50 -10.69 0.63
CA ASP A 487 7.19 -10.46 -0.64
C ASP A 487 8.72 -10.59 -0.46
N SER A 488 9.49 -10.49 -1.55
CA SER A 488 10.96 -10.63 -1.47
C SER A 488 11.64 -9.56 -0.62
N LYS A 489 11.04 -8.37 -0.46
CA LYS A 489 11.55 -7.32 0.43
C LYS A 489 11.26 -7.63 1.89
N THR A 490 10.04 -8.05 2.22
CA THR A 490 9.66 -8.51 3.55
C THR A 490 10.47 -9.74 3.96
N GLU A 491 10.67 -10.70 3.06
CA GLU A 491 11.48 -11.89 3.32
C GLU A 491 12.96 -11.53 3.61
N LYS A 492 13.54 -10.64 2.80
CA LYS A 492 14.91 -10.13 3.03
C LYS A 492 15.01 -9.38 4.36
N ALA A 493 14.01 -8.59 4.72
CA ALA A 493 13.96 -7.90 6.01
C ALA A 493 13.92 -8.91 7.18
N ILE A 494 13.05 -9.93 7.13
CA ILE A 494 12.98 -10.98 8.16
C ILE A 494 14.30 -11.75 8.28
N LYS A 495 14.93 -12.12 7.15
CA LYS A 495 16.20 -12.87 7.14
C LYS A 495 17.37 -12.07 7.71
N ASN A 496 17.38 -10.75 7.49
CA ASN A 496 18.47 -9.86 7.90
C ASN A 496 18.20 -9.10 9.22
N TYR A 497 17.09 -9.39 9.90
CA TYR A 497 16.69 -8.65 11.10
C TYR A 497 17.62 -8.95 12.29
N LYS A 498 18.41 -7.96 12.70
CA LYS A 498 19.30 -8.06 13.86
C LYS A 498 18.55 -7.70 15.14
N MET A 499 18.27 -8.72 15.96
CA MET A 499 18.01 -8.54 17.40
C MET A 499 19.32 -8.23 18.12
N PHE A 500 19.29 -7.27 19.05
CA PHE A 500 20.39 -6.99 19.97
C PHE A 500 20.06 -7.55 21.35
N LYS A 501 20.95 -8.35 21.91
CA LYS A 501 20.89 -8.81 23.30
C LYS A 501 21.65 -7.84 24.19
N ILE A 502 20.94 -7.06 25.00
CA ILE A 502 21.54 -6.10 25.92
C ILE A 502 21.48 -6.69 27.33
N PHE A 503 22.64 -6.86 27.95
CA PHE A 503 22.76 -7.33 29.32
C PHE A 503 22.94 -6.12 30.26
N ILE A 504 22.07 -5.99 31.25
CA ILE A 504 22.10 -4.92 32.24
C ILE A 504 22.49 -5.50 33.59
N ASP A 505 23.50 -4.93 34.22
CA ASP A 505 24.05 -5.36 35.49
C ASP A 505 23.83 -4.28 36.57
N PRO A 506 22.78 -4.38 37.41
CA PRO A 506 22.65 -3.52 38.56
C PRO A 506 23.70 -3.91 39.60
N GLY A 507 24.65 -3.02 39.88
CA GLY A 507 25.76 -3.25 40.81
C GLY A 507 25.31 -3.72 42.20
N HIS A 508 26.20 -4.38 42.93
CA HIS A 508 25.96 -4.82 44.32
C HIS A 508 24.71 -5.73 44.47
N GLY A 509 24.14 -5.85 45.67
CA GLY A 509 22.93 -6.62 45.96
C GLY A 509 23.08 -7.60 47.13
N GLY A 510 21.96 -7.92 47.78
CA GLY A 510 21.90 -8.84 48.91
C GLY A 510 22.76 -8.34 50.10
N SER A 511 23.76 -9.14 50.47
CA SER A 511 24.73 -8.84 51.53
C SER A 511 25.70 -7.70 51.19
N ASP A 512 25.85 -7.35 49.91
CA ASP A 512 26.65 -6.21 49.47
C ASP A 512 25.72 -5.00 49.25
N PRO A 513 25.75 -3.97 50.12
CA PRO A 513 24.93 -2.77 49.97
C PRO A 513 25.44 -1.80 48.88
N GLY A 514 26.69 -1.97 48.42
CA GLY A 514 27.45 -0.92 47.77
C GLY A 514 27.68 0.27 48.71
N ALA A 515 27.88 1.46 48.14
CA ALA A 515 28.00 2.68 48.92
C ALA A 515 26.71 3.00 49.71
N ILE A 516 26.88 3.57 50.90
CA ILE A 516 25.78 4.02 51.77
C ILE A 516 26.02 5.50 52.11
N GLY A 517 25.01 6.34 51.89
CA GLY A 517 25.11 7.78 52.15
C GLY A 517 23.75 8.46 52.16
N ASN A 518 23.58 9.51 52.96
CA ASN A 518 22.35 10.33 52.99
C ASN A 518 21.03 9.55 53.19
N GLY A 519 21.07 8.36 53.81
CA GLY A 519 19.92 7.46 54.00
C GLY A 519 19.61 6.54 52.81
N LEU A 520 20.47 6.50 51.80
CA LEU A 520 20.36 5.68 50.60
C LEU A 520 21.38 4.54 50.60
N LYS A 521 21.09 3.47 49.85
CA LYS A 521 22.02 2.39 49.53
C LYS A 521 22.13 2.26 48.02
N GLU A 522 23.35 2.13 47.51
CA GLU A 522 23.63 2.00 46.08
C GLU A 522 22.89 0.81 45.45
N LYS A 523 22.87 -0.36 46.11
CA LYS A 523 22.21 -1.56 45.58
C LYS A 523 20.71 -1.39 45.28
N ASP A 524 20.02 -0.46 45.95
CA ASP A 524 18.60 -0.21 45.78
C ASP A 524 18.39 0.72 44.58
N LEU A 525 19.16 1.81 44.51
CA LEU A 525 19.16 2.78 43.41
C LEU A 525 19.55 2.15 42.07
N THR A 526 20.62 1.36 42.06
CA THR A 526 21.10 0.66 40.85
C THR A 526 20.04 -0.27 40.27
N LEU A 527 19.32 -1.01 41.12
CA LEU A 527 18.21 -1.87 40.69
C LEU A 527 17.04 -1.05 40.10
N GLN A 528 16.69 0.08 40.73
CA GLN A 528 15.62 0.94 40.22
C GLN A 528 15.96 1.56 38.86
N ILE A 529 17.17 2.12 38.70
CA ILE A 529 17.65 2.69 37.43
C ILE A 529 17.71 1.61 36.34
N ALA A 530 18.21 0.42 36.66
CA ALA A 530 18.31 -0.69 35.71
C ALA A 530 16.94 -1.23 35.29
N ASN A 531 15.96 -1.28 36.20
CA ASN A 531 14.57 -1.61 35.88
C ASN A 531 13.93 -0.54 34.98
N ALA A 532 14.17 0.75 35.24
CA ALA A 532 13.71 1.84 34.36
C ALA A 532 14.35 1.76 32.96
N LEU A 533 15.66 1.49 32.88
CA LEU A 533 16.38 1.27 31.63
C LEU A 533 15.76 0.11 30.83
N LYS A 534 15.54 -1.05 31.46
CA LYS A 534 14.88 -2.21 30.84
C LYS A 534 13.49 -1.85 30.31
N LYS A 535 12.64 -1.24 31.15
CA LYS A 535 11.29 -0.77 30.80
C LYS A 535 11.30 0.15 29.58
N HIS A 536 12.18 1.16 29.55
CA HIS A 536 12.26 2.11 28.43
C HIS A 536 12.79 1.46 27.15
N LEU A 537 13.75 0.53 27.24
CA LEU A 537 14.24 -0.23 26.08
C LEU A 537 13.13 -1.12 25.50
N GLU A 538 12.50 -1.95 26.33
CA GLU A 538 11.46 -2.91 25.89
C GLU A 538 10.18 -2.22 25.40
N ASN A 539 9.78 -1.09 25.98
CA ASN A 539 8.56 -0.39 25.56
C ASN A 539 8.75 0.45 24.29
N THR A 540 9.98 0.90 23.98
CA THR A 540 10.24 1.84 22.88
C THR A 540 10.81 1.17 21.62
N TYR A 541 11.55 0.06 21.75
CA TYR A 541 12.32 -0.52 20.65
C TYR A 541 11.88 -1.96 20.32
N SER A 542 11.84 -2.30 19.03
CA SER A 542 11.31 -3.57 18.50
C SER A 542 12.37 -4.65 18.31
N ASN A 543 13.66 -4.30 18.32
CA ASN A 543 14.76 -5.21 18.01
C ASN A 543 15.72 -5.48 19.19
N VAL A 544 15.21 -5.48 20.43
CA VAL A 544 15.98 -5.78 21.65
C VAL A 544 15.46 -6.99 22.41
N LEU A 545 16.39 -7.77 22.97
CA LEU A 545 16.14 -8.67 24.09
C LEU A 545 16.96 -8.12 25.27
N ILE A 546 16.36 -8.08 26.46
CA ILE A 546 17.02 -7.63 27.69
C ILE A 546 17.18 -8.79 28.66
N MET A 547 18.37 -8.94 29.23
CA MET A 547 18.61 -9.80 30.39
C MET A 547 19.26 -8.94 31.49
N MET A 548 18.93 -9.24 32.74
CA MET A 548 19.54 -8.57 33.90
C MET A 548 20.35 -9.60 34.70
N SER A 549 21.46 -9.19 35.31
CA SER A 549 22.19 -10.06 36.25
C SER A 549 21.30 -10.41 37.46
N ARG A 550 20.64 -9.40 38.03
CA ARG A 550 19.62 -9.54 39.08
C ARG A 550 18.39 -8.69 38.77
N THR A 551 17.22 -9.21 39.11
CA THR A 551 15.92 -8.50 39.07
C THR A 551 15.36 -8.20 40.46
N THR A 552 16.05 -8.66 41.51
CA THR A 552 15.69 -8.51 42.92
C THR A 552 16.93 -8.11 43.74
N ASP A 553 16.76 -7.91 45.05
CA ASP A 553 17.85 -7.71 46.00
C ASP A 553 18.60 -9.03 46.29
N LYS A 554 19.42 -9.47 45.33
CA LYS A 554 20.23 -10.69 45.41
C LYS A 554 21.71 -10.35 45.23
N TYR A 555 22.57 -10.94 46.05
CA TYR A 555 24.03 -10.90 45.86
C TYR A 555 24.47 -11.75 44.67
N LEU A 556 25.41 -11.20 43.88
CA LEU A 556 26.11 -11.89 42.80
C LEU A 556 27.55 -11.40 42.76
N SER A 557 28.50 -12.33 42.68
CA SER A 557 29.91 -12.02 42.47
C SER A 557 30.16 -11.38 41.11
N LEU A 558 31.29 -10.68 40.97
CA LEU A 558 31.69 -10.04 39.70
C LEU A 558 31.81 -11.05 38.55
N LYS A 559 32.26 -12.27 38.85
CA LYS A 559 32.42 -13.36 37.87
C LYS A 559 31.08 -13.91 37.39
N GLU A 560 30.10 -14.08 38.29
CA GLU A 560 28.76 -14.55 37.88
C GLU A 560 28.09 -13.59 36.88
N ARG A 561 28.26 -12.28 37.08
CA ARG A 561 27.69 -11.24 36.21
C ARG A 561 28.22 -11.33 34.78
N THR A 562 29.54 -11.45 34.63
CA THR A 562 30.19 -11.59 33.31
C THR A 562 29.96 -12.97 32.71
N ASP A 563 30.00 -14.05 33.49
CA ASP A 563 29.67 -15.41 33.04
C ASP A 563 28.23 -15.48 32.47
N MET A 564 27.25 -14.82 33.11
CA MET A 564 25.88 -14.75 32.62
C MET A 564 25.78 -14.04 31.26
N ALA A 565 26.38 -12.85 31.13
CA ALA A 565 26.38 -12.08 29.89
C ALA A 565 27.09 -12.83 28.74
N ASN A 566 28.25 -13.42 29.04
CA ASN A 566 29.05 -14.22 28.12
C ASN A 566 28.31 -15.47 27.66
N LYS A 567 27.70 -16.23 28.59
CA LYS A 567 26.95 -17.46 28.30
C LYS A 567 25.68 -17.20 27.50
N TRP A 568 25.00 -16.07 27.75
CA TRP A 568 23.85 -15.66 26.95
C TRP A 568 24.26 -15.17 25.55
N GLY A 569 25.52 -14.78 25.38
CA GLY A 569 26.03 -14.18 24.15
C GLY A 569 25.39 -12.81 23.92
N ALA A 570 25.51 -11.91 24.89
CA ALA A 570 25.06 -10.53 24.78
C ALA A 570 25.82 -9.78 23.67
N ASP A 571 25.14 -8.88 22.95
CA ASP A 571 25.74 -7.94 21.99
C ASP A 571 26.34 -6.71 22.71
N TYR A 572 25.84 -6.37 23.90
CA TYR A 572 26.29 -5.21 24.68
C TYR A 572 26.06 -5.42 26.18
N PHE A 573 26.98 -4.93 27.02
CA PHE A 573 26.92 -5.01 28.48
C PHE A 573 26.91 -3.63 29.14
N ILE A 574 26.03 -3.42 30.12
CA ILE A 574 25.87 -2.14 30.84
C ILE A 574 25.85 -2.43 32.34
N SER A 575 26.90 -2.04 33.06
CA SER A 575 26.87 -1.99 34.52
C SER A 575 26.37 -0.63 35.02
N VAL A 576 25.56 -0.65 36.07
CA VAL A 576 24.89 0.51 36.66
C VAL A 576 25.31 0.63 38.13
N HIS A 577 25.96 1.73 38.49
CA HIS A 577 26.55 2.04 39.80
C HIS A 577 26.22 3.47 40.26
N ILE A 578 26.39 3.74 41.55
CA ILE A 578 26.22 5.07 42.16
C ILE A 578 27.52 5.45 42.86
N ASN A 579 28.13 6.55 42.46
CA ASN A 579 29.47 6.90 42.90
C ASN A 579 29.50 7.27 44.40
N SER A 580 30.69 7.23 45.01
CA SER A 580 30.89 7.71 46.38
C SER A 580 32.32 8.21 46.58
N PHE A 581 32.48 9.19 47.47
CA PHE A 581 33.79 9.71 47.84
C PHE A 581 33.80 10.19 49.28
N THR A 582 34.99 10.23 49.88
CA THR A 582 35.22 10.66 51.28
C THR A 582 34.85 12.13 51.49
N SER A 583 35.12 13.00 50.51
CA SER A 583 34.59 14.36 50.50
C SER A 583 33.16 14.37 49.97
N SER A 584 32.23 14.90 50.77
CA SER A 584 30.84 15.14 50.40
C SER A 584 30.65 16.21 49.31
N SER A 585 31.72 16.93 48.93
CA SER A 585 31.68 17.91 47.83
C SER A 585 31.72 17.28 46.44
N ALA A 586 32.25 16.05 46.31
CA ALA A 586 32.32 15.34 45.03
C ALA A 586 30.91 15.02 44.53
N ASN A 587 30.60 15.45 43.31
CA ASN A 587 29.30 15.31 42.66
C ASN A 587 29.49 15.14 41.15
N GLY A 588 28.50 14.54 40.48
CA GLY A 588 28.44 14.42 39.02
C GLY A 588 28.34 13.00 38.48
N PHE A 589 28.44 12.87 37.16
CA PHE A 589 28.32 11.61 36.41
C PHE A 589 29.63 11.24 35.71
N GLU A 590 29.97 9.95 35.73
CA GLU A 590 31.15 9.36 35.08
C GLU A 590 30.76 8.10 34.29
N SER A 591 31.47 7.84 33.19
CA SER A 591 31.35 6.56 32.47
C SER A 591 32.71 5.92 32.27
N TYR A 592 32.75 4.59 32.30
CA TYR A 592 33.96 3.80 32.23
C TYR A 592 33.89 2.71 31.17
N ILE A 593 34.96 2.59 30.38
CA ILE A 593 35.28 1.42 29.53
C ILE A 593 36.59 0.77 30.01
N HIS A 594 37.02 -0.35 29.41
CA HIS A 594 38.26 -1.02 29.83
C HIS A 594 39.52 -0.25 29.41
N ASN A 595 40.52 -0.15 30.28
CA ASN A 595 41.70 0.68 29.99
C ASN A 595 42.68 0.10 28.95
N SER A 596 42.77 -1.23 28.77
CA SER A 596 43.69 -1.85 27.80
C SER A 596 43.04 -2.62 26.66
N ASN A 597 41.74 -2.92 26.74
CA ASN A 597 41.07 -3.86 25.82
C ASN A 597 39.85 -3.23 25.12
N SER A 598 39.62 -1.92 25.28
CA SER A 598 38.48 -1.25 24.64
C SER A 598 38.64 -1.16 23.13
N THR A 599 37.60 -1.59 22.43
CA THR A 599 37.49 -1.53 20.98
C THR A 599 37.06 -0.15 20.49
N ALA A 600 37.08 0.07 19.18
CA ALA A 600 36.46 1.25 18.57
C ALA A 600 34.94 1.34 18.88
N GLU A 601 34.27 0.19 19.08
CA GLU A 601 32.85 0.14 19.42
C GLU A 601 32.60 0.56 20.87
N ASP A 602 33.44 0.14 21.83
CA ASP A 602 33.37 0.62 23.23
C ASP A 602 33.49 2.14 23.31
N ASN A 603 34.50 2.70 22.65
CA ASN A 603 34.72 4.15 22.58
C ASN A 603 33.52 4.87 21.93
N ARG A 604 33.00 4.35 20.82
CA ARG A 604 31.83 4.93 20.13
C ARG A 604 30.58 4.89 21.00
N MET A 605 30.34 3.77 21.66
CA MET A 605 29.18 3.56 22.53
C MET A 605 29.26 4.42 23.80
N GLN A 606 30.43 4.49 24.44
CA GLN A 606 30.66 5.36 25.59
C GLN A 606 30.40 6.82 25.26
N ASN A 607 30.95 7.34 24.17
CA ASN A 607 30.67 8.70 23.71
C ASN A 607 29.16 8.94 23.56
N ILE A 608 28.47 8.10 22.80
CA ILE A 608 27.03 8.29 22.51
C ILE A 608 26.16 8.16 23.77
N ILE A 609 26.46 7.24 24.69
CA ILE A 609 25.68 7.02 25.91
C ILE A 609 25.95 8.16 26.91
N HIS A 610 27.21 8.50 27.16
CA HIS A 610 27.62 9.55 28.08
C HIS A 610 27.03 10.90 27.67
N ASP A 611 27.21 11.29 26.41
CA ASP A 611 26.73 12.56 25.86
C ASP A 611 25.18 12.65 25.81
N GLU A 612 24.47 11.53 25.89
CA GLU A 612 22.99 11.52 25.98
C GLU A 612 22.51 11.65 27.43
N ILE A 613 23.22 11.03 28.38
CA ILE A 613 22.91 11.08 29.81
C ILE A 613 23.19 12.48 30.38
N THR A 614 24.34 13.09 30.07
CA THR A 614 24.75 14.39 30.64
C THR A 614 23.78 15.53 30.34
N LYS A 615 23.09 15.50 29.19
CA LYS A 615 22.01 16.46 28.84
C LYS A 615 20.89 16.55 29.87
N GLY A 616 20.67 15.50 30.64
CA GLY A 616 19.55 15.39 31.57
C GLY A 616 19.94 15.34 33.05
N ILE A 617 21.23 15.39 33.37
CA ILE A 617 21.74 15.33 34.74
C ILE A 617 21.98 16.76 35.29
N PRO A 618 21.38 17.15 36.42
CA PRO A 618 21.57 18.46 37.05
C PRO A 618 22.79 18.44 38.00
N SER A 619 23.92 17.93 37.52
CA SER A 619 25.16 17.73 38.29
C SER A 619 26.37 17.72 37.35
N SER A 620 27.58 17.73 37.87
CA SER A 620 28.80 17.89 37.07
C SER A 620 28.98 16.78 36.02
N ASP A 621 29.36 17.13 34.78
CA ASP A 621 29.97 16.14 33.88
C ASP A 621 31.43 15.94 34.32
N ARG A 622 31.75 14.71 34.75
CA ARG A 622 33.09 14.32 35.22
C ARG A 622 33.84 13.47 34.20
N GLY A 623 33.29 13.36 32.99
CA GLY A 623 33.96 12.86 31.81
C GLY A 623 33.90 11.35 31.58
N LYS A 624 34.41 10.98 30.41
CA LYS A 624 34.56 9.62 29.90
C LYS A 624 35.94 9.11 30.30
N LYS A 625 35.96 7.97 30.99
CA LYS A 625 37.15 7.40 31.63
C LYS A 625 37.36 5.95 31.21
N SER A 626 38.50 5.40 31.59
CA SER A 626 38.79 3.97 31.42
C SER A 626 39.42 3.38 32.69
N SER A 627 39.03 2.16 33.05
CA SER A 627 39.49 1.48 34.27
C SER A 627 39.54 -0.04 34.10
N ASN A 628 40.31 -0.73 34.93
CA ASN A 628 40.47 -2.19 34.92
C ASN A 628 39.39 -2.90 35.77
N PHE A 629 38.13 -2.48 35.62
CA PHE A 629 37.02 -3.10 36.36
C PHE A 629 36.73 -4.51 35.83
N HIS A 630 36.54 -5.48 36.73
CA HIS A 630 36.32 -6.89 36.39
C HIS A 630 35.17 -7.08 35.37
N VAL A 631 34.04 -6.38 35.57
CA VAL A 631 32.87 -6.50 34.69
C VAL A 631 33.11 -5.97 33.27
N LEU A 632 34.10 -5.09 33.08
CA LEU A 632 34.52 -4.59 31.78
C LEU A 632 35.60 -5.46 31.14
N ARG A 633 36.52 -6.00 31.95
CA ARG A 633 37.63 -6.85 31.49
C ARG A 633 37.17 -8.24 31.06
N GLU A 634 36.29 -8.88 31.82
CA GLU A 634 35.88 -10.27 31.60
C GLU A 634 34.65 -10.41 30.68
N SER A 635 34.05 -9.29 30.25
CA SER A 635 32.97 -9.27 29.27
C SER A 635 33.51 -9.47 27.85
N LYS A 636 32.94 -10.42 27.09
CA LYS A 636 33.36 -10.77 25.72
C LYS A 636 32.69 -9.93 24.62
N MET A 637 31.89 -8.94 25.02
CA MET A 637 31.18 -8.00 24.16
C MET A 637 31.50 -6.57 24.61
N PRO A 638 31.27 -5.55 23.77
CA PRO A 638 31.48 -4.17 24.16
C PRO A 638 30.69 -3.82 25.44
N SER A 639 31.34 -3.12 26.35
CA SER A 639 30.89 -2.98 27.74
C SER A 639 31.13 -1.59 28.29
N ILE A 640 30.19 -1.12 29.12
CA ILE A 640 30.27 0.16 29.80
C ILE A 640 29.85 0.02 31.26
N LEU A 641 30.50 0.75 32.16
CA LEU A 641 30.04 0.95 33.53
C LEU A 641 29.67 2.43 33.69
N LEU A 642 28.47 2.66 34.23
CA LEU A 642 27.89 3.97 34.44
C LEU A 642 27.90 4.26 35.93
N GLU A 643 28.76 5.18 36.35
CA GLU A 643 28.74 5.79 37.68
C GLU A 643 27.82 7.01 37.60
N TYR A 644 26.61 6.87 38.14
CA TYR A 644 25.71 8.02 38.28
C TYR A 644 26.20 8.95 39.41
N LEU A 645 25.26 9.71 39.97
CA LEU A 645 25.52 10.74 40.98
C LEU A 645 26.20 10.20 42.24
N PHE A 646 26.78 11.09 43.06
CA PHE A 646 27.51 10.71 44.27
C PHE A 646 26.56 10.56 45.46
N ILE A 647 26.41 9.35 45.99
CA ILE A 647 25.51 9.05 47.13
C ILE A 647 25.89 9.79 48.42
N THR A 648 27.16 10.19 48.55
CA THR A 648 27.67 10.96 49.70
C THR A 648 27.43 12.47 49.58
N ASN A 649 27.13 12.99 48.39
CA ASN A 649 26.80 14.40 48.17
C ASN A 649 25.31 14.68 48.39
N LYS A 650 25.00 15.78 49.10
CA LYS A 650 23.62 16.08 49.52
C LYS A 650 22.69 16.45 48.37
N ASN A 651 23.18 17.15 47.33
CA ASN A 651 22.37 17.59 46.19
C ASN A 651 22.11 16.40 45.25
N ASP A 652 23.16 15.64 44.96
CA ASP A 652 23.08 14.38 44.22
C ASP A 652 22.15 13.38 44.90
N ALA A 653 22.28 13.16 46.21
CA ALA A 653 21.37 12.31 46.98
C ALA A 653 19.92 12.82 47.05
N THR A 654 19.69 14.14 46.92
CA THR A 654 18.34 14.70 46.83
C THR A 654 17.69 14.32 45.50
N ASN A 655 18.44 14.38 44.40
CA ASN A 655 17.98 13.90 43.10
C ASN A 655 17.75 12.38 43.09
N LEU A 656 18.65 11.59 43.69
CA LEU A 656 18.54 10.13 43.78
C LEU A 656 17.34 9.64 44.62
N LYS A 657 16.78 10.48 45.51
CA LYS A 657 15.53 10.19 46.24
C LYS A 657 14.27 10.38 45.38
N ASN A 658 14.37 11.02 44.22
CA ASN A 658 13.22 11.32 43.38
C ASN A 658 13.01 10.21 42.33
N ASN A 659 11.95 9.42 42.49
CA ASN A 659 11.59 8.33 41.57
C ASN A 659 11.41 8.79 40.11
N SER A 660 10.95 10.02 39.87
CA SER A 660 10.84 10.58 38.51
C SER A 660 12.22 10.84 37.90
N PHE A 661 13.18 11.29 38.70
CA PHE A 661 14.57 11.42 38.27
C PHE A 661 15.22 10.06 37.99
N ILE A 662 14.94 9.04 38.81
CA ILE A 662 15.40 7.66 38.58
C ILE A 662 14.84 7.08 37.26
N ASP A 663 13.55 7.28 36.96
CA ASP A 663 12.97 6.88 35.65
C ASP A 663 13.61 7.68 34.50
N LYS A 664 13.87 8.99 34.69
CA LYS A 664 14.58 9.84 33.73
C LYS A 664 16.00 9.32 33.43
N LEU A 665 16.77 8.88 34.43
CA LEU A 665 18.09 8.28 34.22
C LEU A 665 17.99 7.02 33.35
N GLY A 666 17.07 6.10 33.69
CA GLY A 666 16.83 4.90 32.88
C GLY A 666 16.42 5.22 31.43
N LYS A 667 15.59 6.27 31.24
CA LYS A 667 15.16 6.75 29.92
C LYS A 667 16.29 7.31 29.08
N LEU A 668 17.14 8.18 29.66
CA LEU A 668 18.28 8.78 28.96
C LEU A 668 19.28 7.70 28.53
N THR A 669 19.57 6.74 29.43
CA THR A 669 20.44 5.61 29.12
C THR A 669 19.85 4.71 28.04
N ALA A 670 18.53 4.47 28.04
CA ALA A 670 17.85 3.75 26.96
C ALA A 670 17.97 4.49 25.61
N GLN A 671 17.88 5.82 25.61
CA GLN A 671 18.05 6.65 24.40
C GLN A 671 19.49 6.63 23.89
N GLY A 672 20.49 6.74 24.78
CA GLY A 672 21.91 6.65 24.45
C GLY A 672 22.27 5.28 23.86
N VAL A 673 21.86 4.20 24.52
CA VAL A 673 22.07 2.82 24.04
C VAL A 673 21.38 2.60 22.70
N ALA A 674 20.17 3.12 22.51
CA ALA A 674 19.43 2.97 21.26
C ALA A 674 20.07 3.72 20.08
N LYS A 675 20.54 4.95 20.32
CA LYS A 675 21.30 5.74 19.35
C LYS A 675 22.64 5.07 19.02
N GLY A 676 23.28 4.47 20.04
CA GLY A 676 24.50 3.69 19.92
C GLY A 676 24.33 2.47 19.01
N LEU A 677 23.46 1.54 19.39
CA LEU A 677 23.21 0.28 18.66
C LEU A 677 22.32 0.45 17.41
N LYS A 678 21.82 1.66 17.13
CA LYS A 678 20.88 1.98 16.05
C LYS A 678 19.60 1.11 16.12
N LEU A 679 19.01 1.04 17.30
CA LEU A 679 17.81 0.25 17.55
C LEU A 679 16.60 0.76 16.76
N ALA A 680 15.79 -0.18 16.26
CA ALA A 680 14.54 0.11 15.61
C ALA A 680 13.49 0.50 16.66
N LYS A 681 12.87 1.67 16.49
CA LYS A 681 11.69 2.05 17.29
C LYS A 681 10.47 1.23 16.85
N LYS A 682 9.58 0.96 17.80
CA LYS A 682 8.24 0.44 17.56
C LYS A 682 7.36 1.44 16.80
#